data_AF-A0A8H7IPN2-F1
#
_entry.id   AF-A0A8H7IPN2-F1
#
_cell.length_a   1.000
_cell.length_b   1.000
_cell.length_c   1.000
_cell.angle_alpha   90.00
_cell.angle_beta   90.00
_cell.angle_gamma   90.00
#
_symmetry.space_group_name_H-M   'P 1'
#
loop_
_entity.id
_entity.type
_entity.pdbx_description
1 polymer ?
#
loop_
_entity_poly.entity_id
_entity_poly.type
_entity_poly.pdbx_seq_one_letter_code
_entity_poly.pdbx_strand_id
1 'polypeptide(L)'
;MDGLNHLTQARVQNLPSLPSQSSSITAGHYVIKHLEEEAVEAWDSQIQTKIWFKSPPLAQDTIRLINGVKLFAESHDQGFCGDDEQGNWTWLEIAILEKEQDTSPKKIGKEELSKESHMNSFCTKDYTWLGGRVFRMDEDFLSSLEEGNVIAVRLCAQYPSWEIYARKGHLVFDVGSGDGPWPIRPLPCNGFQVPRRRNVKEWFDKAKNPANEEAKELSLFIAAMQKFQSLPPTNQLSYFRIAGIHDYPRNVSWNMDKKPIPYHDDDDVRRKKPVKNEENGSYCEHNTTLFPTWHRCYLLLFERRVSDLMKEEVKNRGRDRDEKWVEAASRWRLPYWDWAANPQLPELVANERIKVIVSWDATTDKCETAEVNNPMYRFQMPGGLVMGDKSYGDYRIQTDGEGPWDVCIGTSRHAISLYSEQNLWVQGHTVSEKVNKAFEKTKMQGQTLKDAVYRLLGNDYIPQYKYFATTKFTDPSGPKGYLSLEAIHNTVHNCIGGNTPMGIGHMEAPAVAAFDPVFWLHHSNVDRLLYLWQQVNGSLWFHSSDGCDDESATTPLRPFRKYVGKHGFYNSDAVRKTSDLGYTYDDSDKITDGEGHVCDEFLRKRINELYGPDKDAFERPETDVDPVINIDYDRYALGGLQYTLFFFIGPVRRNVPYAQQESLAGSMYTFSSPLQRSSKREGDGDSTKSKYSSPATGCSNCNKQADAGVRSRAQVPLTRSIPREKRTTRAEAEKFLKEELSWVAVISRGSLRMPREVFGKGLELSLWIGTNKLPDDRTGKTVFEDYVDVKWDWKEAEL
;
A
#
# COMPACT_ATOMS: atom_id res chain seq x y z
N MET A 1 15.82 22.53 -7.03
CA MET A 1 16.84 23.58 -7.02
C MET A 1 17.08 23.97 -5.58
N ASP A 2 18.32 24.28 -5.22
CA ASP A 2 18.80 24.32 -3.84
C ASP A 2 18.47 25.67 -3.17
N GLY A 3 17.25 25.82 -2.64
CA GLY A 3 16.64 27.10 -2.27
C GLY A 3 17.39 27.92 -1.21
N LEU A 4 18.19 27.26 -0.36
CA LEU A 4 18.90 27.90 0.76
C LEU A 4 20.31 28.40 0.40
N ASN A 5 20.94 27.89 -0.67
CA ASN A 5 22.31 28.24 -1.03
C ASN A 5 22.45 29.61 -1.71
N HIS A 6 21.35 30.17 -2.22
CA HIS A 6 21.34 31.47 -2.90
C HIS A 6 20.89 32.64 -2.00
N LEU A 7 20.69 32.41 -0.70
CA LEU A 7 20.24 33.44 0.23
C LEU A 7 21.38 34.40 0.58
N THR A 8 21.19 35.69 0.29
CA THR A 8 22.11 36.76 0.71
C THR A 8 21.88 37.16 2.17
N GLN A 9 22.88 37.72 2.83
CA GLN A 9 22.77 38.22 4.23
C GLN A 9 21.55 39.15 4.41
N ALA A 10 21.39 40.13 3.52
CA ALA A 10 20.26 41.06 3.56
C ALA A 10 18.90 40.34 3.44
N ARG A 11 18.82 39.26 2.65
CA ARG A 11 17.59 38.48 2.52
C ARG A 11 17.31 37.69 3.79
N VAL A 12 18.33 37.01 4.35
CA VAL A 12 18.21 36.22 5.59
C VAL A 12 17.75 37.08 6.77
N GLN A 13 18.34 38.28 6.91
CA GLN A 13 17.99 39.22 7.97
C GLN A 13 16.55 39.73 7.89
N ASN A 14 15.94 39.73 6.69
CA ASN A 14 14.57 40.17 6.46
C ASN A 14 13.54 39.02 6.39
N LEU A 15 13.97 37.76 6.59
CA LEU A 15 13.03 36.64 6.62
C LEU A 15 12.07 36.74 7.83
N PRO A 16 10.82 36.28 7.67
CA PRO A 16 9.86 36.19 8.76
C PRO A 16 10.27 35.14 9.80
N SER A 17 9.86 35.34 11.05
CA SER A 17 10.04 34.36 12.11
C SER A 17 9.20 33.11 11.86
N LEU A 18 9.71 31.93 12.26
CA LEU A 18 8.94 30.70 12.21
C LEU A 18 7.65 30.83 13.07
N PRO A 19 6.44 30.62 12.52
CA PRO A 19 5.19 30.85 13.25
C PRO A 19 5.02 29.90 14.44
N SER A 20 4.29 30.34 15.48
CA SER A 20 3.94 29.52 16.63
C SER A 20 2.83 28.49 16.30
N GLN A 21 2.80 27.42 17.09
CA GLN A 21 2.17 26.10 16.83
C GLN A 21 0.64 26.04 16.58
N SER A 22 -0.06 27.17 16.40
CA SER A 22 -1.53 27.21 16.20
C SER A 22 -2.01 27.81 14.87
N SER A 23 -1.11 28.11 13.93
CA SER A 23 -1.45 28.75 12.65
C SER A 23 -0.98 27.93 11.44
N SER A 24 -1.70 28.04 10.32
CA SER A 24 -1.32 27.42 9.05
C SER A 24 -0.01 28.04 8.55
N ILE A 25 1.10 27.30 8.61
CA ILE A 25 2.38 27.72 8.04
C ILE A 25 2.29 27.63 6.52
N THR A 26 2.62 28.72 5.83
CA THR A 26 2.63 28.77 4.36
C THR A 26 4.01 28.40 3.82
N ALA A 27 4.09 28.05 2.53
CA ALA A 27 5.37 27.76 1.89
C ALA A 27 6.29 29.00 1.93
N GLY A 28 7.56 28.81 2.26
CA GLY A 28 8.53 29.89 2.26
C GLY A 28 9.76 29.63 3.11
N HIS A 29 10.57 30.67 3.27
CA HIS A 29 11.72 30.63 4.17
C HIS A 29 11.40 31.37 5.46
N TYR A 30 11.68 30.71 6.58
CA TYR A 30 11.51 31.27 7.92
C TYR A 30 12.85 31.28 8.65
N VAL A 31 12.99 32.10 9.66
CA VAL A 31 14.26 32.21 10.40
C VAL A 31 14.03 32.30 11.90
N ILE A 32 14.95 31.69 12.65
CA ILE A 32 15.10 31.90 14.09
C ILE A 32 16.36 32.74 14.26
N LYS A 33 16.17 33.94 14.80
CA LYS A 33 17.23 34.93 14.98
C LYS A 33 17.67 34.95 16.43
N HIS A 34 18.97 35.04 16.62
CA HIS A 34 19.58 35.29 17.92
C HIS A 34 20.70 36.31 17.74
N LEU A 35 20.63 37.43 18.47
CA LEU A 35 21.48 38.61 18.25
C LEU A 35 22.37 38.93 19.46
N GLU A 36 22.36 38.04 20.46
CA GLU A 36 23.24 38.17 21.63
C GLU A 36 24.57 37.49 21.34
N GLU A 37 25.64 38.11 21.84
CA GLU A 37 26.99 37.58 21.72
C GLU A 37 27.22 36.48 22.74
N GLU A 38 27.92 35.43 22.31
CA GLU A 38 28.28 34.31 23.15
C GLU A 38 29.65 33.76 22.74
N ALA A 39 30.35 33.17 23.72
CA ALA A 39 31.67 32.61 23.49
C ALA A 39 31.89 31.28 24.21
N VAL A 40 32.82 30.48 23.68
CA VAL A 40 33.31 29.23 24.28
C VAL A 40 34.82 29.19 24.15
N GLU A 41 35.49 28.90 25.26
CA GLU A 41 36.91 28.61 25.34
C GLU A 41 37.12 27.12 25.60
N ALA A 42 38.10 26.52 24.93
CA ALA A 42 38.61 25.21 25.28
C ALA A 42 39.85 25.33 26.18
N TRP A 43 39.87 24.58 27.28
CA TRP A 43 40.95 24.54 28.26
C TRP A 43 41.73 23.22 28.28
N ASP A 44 41.28 22.23 27.50
CA ASP A 44 41.92 20.91 27.37
C ASP A 44 41.77 20.36 25.93
N SER A 45 42.21 19.13 25.70
CA SER A 45 42.11 18.48 24.38
C SER A 45 40.71 17.99 24.01
N GLN A 46 39.73 18.13 24.91
CA GLN A 46 38.36 17.71 24.68
C GLN A 46 37.57 18.84 24.02
N ILE A 47 36.50 18.46 23.32
CA ILE A 47 35.60 19.41 22.69
C ILE A 47 34.75 20.07 23.78
N GLN A 48 34.87 21.38 23.93
CA GLN A 48 33.98 22.18 24.76
C GLN A 48 32.84 22.70 23.89
N THR A 49 31.60 22.56 24.37
CA THR A 49 30.40 23.00 23.65
C THR A 49 29.49 23.85 24.52
N LYS A 50 28.86 24.85 23.93
CA LYS A 50 27.80 25.66 24.56
C LYS A 50 26.65 25.85 23.59
N ILE A 51 25.43 25.62 24.08
CA ILE A 51 24.24 25.95 23.30
C ILE A 51 24.10 27.46 23.26
N TRP A 52 24.13 28.03 22.06
CA TRP A 52 23.99 29.46 21.84
C TRP A 52 22.51 29.85 21.78
N PHE A 53 21.72 29.15 20.96
CA PHE A 53 20.27 29.33 20.91
C PHE A 53 19.56 28.08 20.40
N LYS A 54 18.24 28.06 20.58
CA LYS A 54 17.36 26.93 20.27
C LYS A 54 16.18 27.38 19.42
N SER A 55 15.65 26.45 18.63
CA SER A 55 14.29 26.58 18.10
C SER A 55 13.26 26.39 19.21
N PRO A 56 12.01 26.86 19.06
CA PRO A 56 10.93 26.32 19.87
C PRO A 56 10.77 24.81 19.59
N PRO A 57 10.07 24.07 20.47
CA PRO A 57 9.64 22.71 20.17
C PRO A 57 8.93 22.64 18.83
N LEU A 58 9.33 21.71 17.98
CA LEU A 58 8.76 21.58 16.63
C LEU A 58 7.52 20.68 16.68
N ALA A 59 6.39 21.21 16.22
CA ALA A 59 5.17 20.44 16.05
C ALA A 59 5.30 19.46 14.87
N GLN A 60 4.60 18.32 14.95
CA GLN A 60 4.65 17.30 13.90
C GLN A 60 4.30 17.85 12.51
N ASP A 61 3.34 18.77 12.43
CA ASP A 61 2.93 19.41 11.17
C ASP A 61 4.00 20.35 10.61
N THR A 62 4.71 21.09 11.47
CA THR A 62 5.87 21.89 11.05
C THR A 62 6.98 20.98 10.55
N ILE A 63 7.33 19.92 11.29
CA ILE A 63 8.39 18.96 10.91
C ILE A 63 8.09 18.35 9.52
N ARG A 64 6.82 18.02 9.25
CA ARG A 64 6.38 17.48 7.95
C ARG A 64 6.62 18.42 6.78
N LEU A 65 6.65 19.73 7.02
CA LEU A 65 6.80 20.74 5.98
C LEU A 65 8.26 21.22 5.80
N ILE A 66 9.17 20.91 6.73
CA ILE A 66 10.58 21.29 6.60
C ILE A 66 11.20 20.54 5.41
N ASN A 67 11.79 21.26 4.46
CA ASN A 67 12.59 20.68 3.38
C ASN A 67 14.08 20.60 3.77
N GLY A 68 14.53 21.55 4.59
CA GLY A 68 15.90 21.62 5.10
C GLY A 68 16.12 22.82 6.00
N VAL A 69 17.27 22.83 6.68
CA VAL A 69 17.73 23.93 7.52
C VAL A 69 19.15 24.35 7.16
N LYS A 70 19.46 25.63 7.33
CA LYS A 70 20.80 26.18 7.16
C LYS A 70 21.07 27.25 8.21
N LEU A 71 22.23 27.17 8.85
CA LEU A 71 22.68 28.18 9.80
C LEU A 71 23.56 29.21 9.11
N PHE A 72 23.29 30.48 9.38
CA PHE A 72 24.18 31.60 9.11
C PHE A 72 24.59 32.26 10.43
N ALA A 73 25.85 32.64 10.56
CA ALA A 73 26.37 33.25 11.77
C ALA A 73 27.40 34.35 11.46
N GLU A 74 27.43 35.41 12.27
CA GLU A 74 28.65 36.22 12.42
C GLU A 74 29.49 35.63 13.54
N SER A 75 30.68 35.13 13.19
CA SER A 75 31.63 34.55 14.14
C SER A 75 33.08 34.78 13.74
N HIS A 76 33.97 34.60 14.71
CA HIS A 76 35.42 34.60 14.54
C HIS A 76 36.08 33.74 15.64
N ASP A 77 37.38 33.50 15.51
CA ASP A 77 38.17 32.77 16.51
C ASP A 77 38.96 33.73 17.44
N GLN A 78 39.87 33.24 18.27
CA GLN A 78 40.67 34.07 19.18
C GLN A 78 41.55 35.12 18.47
N GLY A 79 41.67 35.08 17.14
CA GLY A 79 42.39 36.07 16.35
C GLY A 79 43.88 35.81 16.14
N PHE A 80 44.39 34.70 16.67
CA PHE A 80 45.76 34.27 16.48
C PHE A 80 45.85 32.74 16.59
N CYS A 81 46.81 32.17 15.89
CA CYS A 81 47.11 30.75 15.90
C CYS A 81 48.62 30.57 15.99
N GLY A 82 49.09 29.59 16.75
CA GLY A 82 50.53 29.34 16.91
C GLY A 82 51.17 28.69 15.68
N ASP A 83 50.40 27.91 14.94
CA ASP A 83 50.78 27.20 13.73
C ASP A 83 49.53 27.10 12.83
N ASP A 84 49.57 27.76 11.68
CA ASP A 84 48.44 27.82 10.75
C ASP A 84 48.28 26.52 9.93
N GLU A 85 49.32 25.69 9.84
CA GLU A 85 49.25 24.37 9.20
C GLU A 85 48.40 23.36 10.01
N GLN A 86 48.19 23.61 11.31
CA GLN A 86 47.39 22.75 12.19
C GLN A 86 45.87 22.96 12.06
N GLY A 87 45.44 23.95 11.28
CA GLY A 87 44.02 24.19 10.99
C GLY A 87 43.25 24.91 12.11
N ASN A 88 41.94 25.03 11.92
CA ASN A 88 41.02 25.69 12.84
C ASN A 88 40.32 24.66 13.74
N TRP A 89 40.32 24.92 15.05
CA TRP A 89 39.68 24.06 16.05
C TRP A 89 38.44 24.69 16.68
N THR A 90 37.79 25.60 15.95
CA THR A 90 36.53 26.23 16.34
C THR A 90 35.49 26.18 15.22
N TRP A 91 34.27 25.78 15.56
CA TRP A 91 33.18 25.65 14.59
C TRP A 91 31.82 25.85 15.23
N LEU A 92 30.79 26.00 14.38
CA LEU A 92 29.40 25.90 14.79
C LEU A 92 28.80 24.58 14.32
N GLU A 93 27.93 24.01 15.14
CA GLU A 93 27.16 22.82 14.80
C GLU A 93 25.67 23.01 15.07
N ILE A 94 24.87 22.17 14.42
CA ILE A 94 23.44 22.05 14.68
C ILE A 94 23.22 20.71 15.40
N ALA A 95 22.43 20.72 16.47
CA ALA A 95 22.08 19.54 17.25
C ALA A 95 20.56 19.38 17.38
N ILE A 96 20.08 18.15 17.46
CA ILE A 96 18.68 17.85 17.80
C ILE A 96 18.63 17.49 19.28
N LEU A 97 17.83 18.21 20.05
CA LEU A 97 17.53 17.94 21.45
C LEU A 97 16.19 17.22 21.56
N GLU A 98 16.07 16.32 22.53
CA GLU A 98 14.81 15.58 22.76
C GLU A 98 13.70 16.54 23.24
N LYS A 99 14.01 17.44 24.17
CA LYS A 99 13.10 18.46 24.71
C LYS A 99 13.77 19.82 24.87
N GLU A 100 12.97 20.86 25.06
CA GLU A 100 13.42 22.26 25.16
C GLU A 100 14.40 22.51 26.32
N GLN A 101 14.18 21.86 27.45
CA GLN A 101 15.02 21.98 28.64
C GLN A 101 16.37 21.25 28.55
N ASP A 102 16.53 20.35 27.57
CA ASP A 102 17.73 19.52 27.50
C ASP A 102 18.94 20.35 27.08
N THR A 103 20.11 19.99 27.59
CA THR A 103 21.37 20.68 27.34
C THR A 103 22.36 19.85 26.52
N SER A 104 21.98 18.63 26.14
CA SER A 104 22.79 17.72 25.34
C SER A 104 21.98 17.12 24.18
N PRO A 105 22.63 16.76 23.06
CA PRO A 105 21.94 16.19 21.91
C PRO A 105 21.26 14.87 22.22
N LYS A 106 20.13 14.64 21.56
CA LYS A 106 19.47 13.34 21.46
C LYS A 106 20.46 12.32 20.91
N LYS A 107 20.44 11.09 21.45
CA LYS A 107 21.31 10.00 21.03
C LYS A 107 20.53 8.93 20.29
N ILE A 108 21.09 8.41 19.20
CA ILE A 108 20.64 7.18 18.55
C ILE A 108 21.74 6.13 18.73
N GLY A 109 21.47 5.13 19.57
CA GLY A 109 22.50 4.19 20.01
C GLY A 109 23.60 4.91 20.81
N LYS A 110 24.81 4.95 20.28
CA LYS A 110 25.97 5.64 20.89
C LYS A 110 26.28 7.00 20.25
N GLU A 111 25.63 7.36 19.14
CA GLU A 111 25.93 8.58 18.40
C GLU A 111 25.03 9.74 18.84
N GLU A 112 25.61 10.93 19.00
CA GLU A 112 24.88 12.17 19.21
C GLU A 112 24.32 12.70 17.89
N LEU A 113 23.06 13.12 17.90
CA LEU A 113 22.47 13.86 16.78
C LEU A 113 22.96 15.31 16.82
N SER A 114 24.23 15.49 16.43
CA SER A 114 24.80 16.77 16.09
C SER A 114 25.63 16.68 14.81
N LYS A 115 25.67 17.77 14.04
CA LYS A 115 26.45 17.87 12.81
C LYS A 115 27.05 19.26 12.65
N GLU A 116 28.30 19.30 12.23
CA GLU A 116 29.01 20.52 11.89
C GLU A 116 28.27 21.30 10.80
N SER A 117 28.04 22.58 11.05
CA SER A 117 27.46 23.53 10.10
C SER A 117 28.55 24.17 9.24
N HIS A 118 29.53 24.80 9.88
CA HIS A 118 30.72 25.40 9.28
C HIS A 118 31.76 25.77 10.34
N MET A 119 33.01 25.84 9.90
CA MET A 119 34.13 26.45 10.62
C MET A 119 34.00 27.98 10.67
N ASN A 120 34.59 28.60 11.69
CA ASN A 120 34.68 30.07 11.76
C ASN A 120 35.75 30.64 10.84
N SER A 121 35.80 31.97 10.75
CA SER A 121 36.93 32.66 10.16
C SER A 121 38.18 32.47 11.00
N PHE A 122 39.28 32.13 10.33
CA PHE A 122 40.52 31.65 10.92
C PHE A 122 41.52 32.79 11.17
N CYS A 123 42.14 32.77 12.34
CA CYS A 123 43.13 33.71 12.87
C CYS A 123 42.72 35.18 12.67
N THR A 124 41.48 35.51 13.04
CA THR A 124 40.95 36.89 12.97
C THR A 124 40.03 37.23 14.15
N LYS A 125 40.01 38.50 14.53
CA LYS A 125 39.02 39.06 15.48
C LYS A 125 37.85 39.75 14.76
N ASP A 126 37.89 39.78 13.44
CA ASP A 126 36.86 40.41 12.64
C ASP A 126 35.70 39.45 12.44
N TYR A 127 34.54 39.84 12.99
CA TYR A 127 33.29 39.13 12.77
C TYR A 127 32.96 39.03 11.28
N THR A 128 32.88 37.80 10.80
CA THR A 128 32.57 37.50 9.40
C THR A 128 31.24 36.78 9.30
N TRP A 129 30.38 37.20 8.38
CA TRP A 129 29.13 36.53 8.10
C TRP A 129 29.37 35.27 7.25
N LEU A 130 29.17 34.09 7.85
CA LEU A 130 29.33 32.80 7.20
C LEU A 130 28.00 32.06 7.13
N GLY A 131 27.84 31.25 6.08
CA GLY A 131 26.67 30.38 5.90
C GLY A 131 27.13 28.94 5.76
N GLY A 132 26.65 28.08 6.65
CA GLY A 132 27.06 26.67 6.68
C GLY A 132 26.46 25.81 5.58
N ARG A 133 26.66 24.49 5.69
CA ARG A 133 26.01 23.52 4.81
C ARG A 133 24.49 23.55 4.97
N VAL A 134 23.80 23.16 3.92
CA VAL A 134 22.36 22.88 3.99
C VAL A 134 22.20 21.47 4.55
N PHE A 135 21.42 21.33 5.61
CA PHE A 135 20.94 20.04 6.08
C PHE A 135 19.58 19.80 5.46
N ARG A 136 19.43 18.69 4.74
CA ARG A 136 18.19 18.36 4.08
C ARG A 136 17.41 17.27 4.81
N MET A 137 16.10 17.24 4.63
CA MET A 137 15.24 16.23 5.27
C MET A 137 15.46 14.79 4.81
N ASP A 138 16.22 14.59 3.73
CA ASP A 138 16.65 13.27 3.24
C ASP A 138 17.94 12.76 3.90
N GLU A 139 18.60 13.58 4.72
CA GLU A 139 19.74 13.15 5.54
C GLU A 139 19.25 12.51 6.86
N ASP A 140 20.00 11.51 7.35
CA ASP A 140 19.71 10.80 8.60
C ASP A 140 19.56 11.74 9.81
N PHE A 141 20.28 12.89 9.79
CA PHE A 141 20.23 13.89 10.84
C PHE A 141 18.84 14.53 10.98
N LEU A 142 18.34 15.25 9.96
CA LEU A 142 17.02 15.91 10.06
C LEU A 142 15.85 14.93 9.98
N SER A 143 16.02 13.79 9.29
CA SER A 143 14.97 12.78 9.23
C SER A 143 14.66 12.13 10.58
N SER A 144 15.55 12.27 11.57
CA SER A 144 15.37 11.83 12.96
C SER A 144 14.51 12.76 13.83
N LEU A 145 14.04 13.90 13.31
CA LEU A 145 13.15 14.81 14.04
C LEU A 145 11.80 14.16 14.39
N GLU A 146 11.44 14.23 15.66
CA GLU A 146 10.15 13.83 16.22
C GLU A 146 9.41 15.03 16.81
N GLU A 147 8.09 14.89 16.99
CA GLU A 147 7.28 15.93 17.62
C GLU A 147 7.83 16.30 19.01
N GLY A 148 7.99 17.61 19.26
CA GLY A 148 8.52 18.14 20.51
C GLY A 148 10.04 18.31 20.54
N ASN A 149 10.76 17.73 19.57
CA ASN A 149 12.21 17.95 19.45
C ASN A 149 12.52 19.42 19.13
N VAL A 150 13.75 19.81 19.49
CA VAL A 150 14.27 21.17 19.34
C VAL A 150 15.57 21.14 18.54
N ILE A 151 15.75 22.06 17.61
CA ILE A 151 17.01 22.25 16.90
C ILE A 151 17.82 23.32 17.63
N ALA A 152 18.97 22.92 18.18
CA ALA A 152 19.90 23.80 18.87
C ALA A 152 21.12 24.13 17.99
N VAL A 153 21.66 25.33 18.16
CA VAL A 153 22.94 25.74 17.59
C VAL A 153 23.97 25.76 18.72
N ARG A 154 25.09 25.04 18.52
CA ARG A 154 26.20 25.01 19.49
C ARG A 154 27.44 25.67 18.93
N LEU A 155 28.15 26.36 19.80
CA LEU A 155 29.51 26.82 19.60
C LEU A 155 30.46 25.72 20.10
N CYS A 156 31.50 25.44 19.34
CA CYS A 156 32.48 24.40 19.64
C CYS A 156 33.89 24.97 19.58
N ALA A 157 34.70 24.60 20.58
CA ALA A 157 36.13 24.82 20.58
C ALA A 157 36.84 23.55 21.07
N GLN A 158 38.04 23.28 20.56
CA GLN A 158 38.88 22.17 21.00
C GLN A 158 40.33 22.63 21.12
N TYR A 159 41.04 22.07 22.09
CA TYR A 159 42.42 22.38 22.48
C TYR A 159 42.57 23.67 23.30
N PRO A 160 43.53 23.69 24.26
CA PRO A 160 43.74 24.85 25.12
C PRO A 160 43.91 26.16 24.33
N SER A 161 43.24 27.22 24.81
CA SER A 161 43.31 28.59 24.26
C SER A 161 42.65 28.81 22.91
N TRP A 162 41.93 27.82 22.38
CA TRP A 162 41.04 28.03 21.25
C TRP A 162 39.70 28.58 21.75
N GLU A 163 39.27 29.68 21.13
CA GLU A 163 38.06 30.38 21.53
C GLU A 163 37.23 30.72 20.31
N ILE A 164 35.91 30.52 20.42
CA ILE A 164 34.93 30.94 19.43
C ILE A 164 34.08 32.06 20.00
N TYR A 165 33.85 33.10 19.18
CA TYR A 165 32.95 34.20 19.46
C TYR A 165 31.89 34.29 18.37
N ALA A 166 30.62 34.42 18.74
CA ALA A 166 29.51 34.55 17.78
C ALA A 166 28.45 35.54 18.28
N ARG A 167 27.96 36.42 17.39
CA ARG A 167 27.04 37.53 17.80
C ARG A 167 25.78 37.74 16.98
N LYS A 168 25.59 37.02 15.86
CA LYS A 168 24.34 37.06 15.07
C LYS A 168 24.03 35.71 14.42
N GLY A 169 23.26 34.88 15.09
CA GLY A 169 22.82 33.57 14.60
C GLY A 169 21.49 33.64 13.88
N HIS A 170 21.41 33.06 12.68
CA HIS A 170 20.19 32.96 11.88
C HIS A 170 20.03 31.51 11.41
N LEU A 171 19.20 30.75 12.10
CA LEU A 171 18.81 29.40 11.68
C LEU A 171 17.62 29.49 10.74
N VAL A 172 17.87 29.27 9.44
CA VAL A 172 16.88 29.39 8.38
C VAL A 172 16.25 28.03 8.10
N PHE A 173 14.92 28.00 8.03
CA PHE A 173 14.10 26.86 7.67
C PHE A 173 13.52 27.08 6.27
N ASP A 174 13.71 26.11 5.38
CA ASP A 174 12.96 26.00 4.12
C ASP A 174 11.71 25.17 4.39
N VAL A 175 10.53 25.77 4.21
CA VAL A 175 9.23 25.16 4.51
C VAL A 175 8.40 25.07 3.23
N GLY A 176 7.92 23.86 2.91
CA GLY A 176 7.08 23.57 1.76
C GLY A 176 5.62 23.99 1.92
N SER A 177 4.86 23.96 0.82
CA SER A 177 3.45 24.37 0.75
C SER A 177 2.44 23.36 1.33
N GLY A 178 2.89 22.17 1.75
CA GLY A 178 1.99 21.05 2.08
C GLY A 178 1.41 20.33 0.87
N ASP A 179 1.33 20.99 -0.29
CA ASP A 179 0.99 20.41 -1.59
C ASP A 179 2.21 19.82 -2.33
N GLY A 180 3.41 20.11 -1.82
CA GLY A 180 4.66 19.56 -2.32
C GLY A 180 4.81 18.06 -2.00
N PRO A 181 5.94 17.46 -2.38
CA PRO A 181 6.13 16.04 -2.20
C PRO A 181 6.02 15.59 -0.72
N TRP A 182 5.15 14.62 -0.43
CA TRP A 182 4.93 14.06 0.90
C TRP A 182 5.79 12.82 1.15
N PRO A 183 6.79 12.87 2.05
CA PRO A 183 7.54 11.70 2.44
C PRO A 183 6.69 10.78 3.34
N ILE A 184 6.63 9.51 2.98
CA ILE A 184 5.97 8.46 3.76
C ILE A 184 7.02 7.89 4.71
N ARG A 185 6.81 8.07 6.01
CA ARG A 185 7.71 7.55 7.04
C ARG A 185 7.04 6.40 7.79
N PRO A 186 7.77 5.30 8.05
CA PRO A 186 7.34 4.26 8.99
C PRO A 186 6.81 4.82 10.30
N LEU A 187 5.87 4.11 10.92
CA LEU A 187 5.45 4.42 12.27
C LEU A 187 6.58 4.03 13.24
N PRO A 188 6.97 4.90 14.19
CA PRO A 188 8.01 4.58 15.15
C PRO A 188 7.62 3.38 16.03
N CYS A 189 8.61 2.56 16.37
CA CYS A 189 8.47 1.46 17.33
C CYS A 189 8.89 1.96 18.72
N ASN A 190 7.93 2.24 19.59
CA ASN A 190 8.20 2.66 20.97
C ASN A 190 8.43 1.42 21.85
N GLY A 191 9.69 1.05 22.10
CA GLY A 191 10.05 -0.12 22.91
C GLY A 191 10.10 -1.44 22.12
N PHE A 192 10.79 -2.44 22.67
CA PHE A 192 11.41 -3.60 21.99
C PHE A 192 10.54 -4.48 21.06
N GLN A 193 9.23 -4.24 20.91
CA GLN A 193 8.36 -5.06 20.06
C GLN A 193 7.66 -4.27 18.97
N VAL A 194 7.90 -4.67 17.72
CA VAL A 194 7.25 -4.10 16.52
C VAL A 194 5.74 -4.40 16.57
N PRO A 195 4.85 -3.39 16.45
CA PRO A 195 3.41 -3.62 16.49
C PRO A 195 2.87 -4.47 15.33
N ARG A 196 1.77 -5.18 15.58
CA ARG A 196 1.23 -6.20 14.68
C ARG A 196 -0.01 -5.71 13.93
N ARG A 197 -0.03 -5.91 12.61
CA ARG A 197 -1.28 -6.05 11.85
C ARG A 197 -1.94 -7.37 12.28
N ARG A 198 -3.15 -7.27 12.81
CA ARG A 198 -3.88 -8.39 13.42
C ARG A 198 -5.00 -8.87 12.51
N ASN A 199 -5.39 -10.14 12.64
CA ASN A 199 -6.57 -10.66 11.98
C ASN A 199 -7.79 -9.80 12.36
N VAL A 200 -8.49 -9.26 11.36
CA VAL A 200 -9.57 -8.30 11.57
C VAL A 200 -10.71 -8.88 12.41
N LYS A 201 -11.03 -10.17 12.26
CA LYS A 201 -12.10 -10.79 13.05
C LYS A 201 -11.70 -10.86 14.52
N GLU A 202 -10.52 -11.41 14.83
CA GLU A 202 -10.06 -11.57 16.20
C GLU A 202 -9.87 -10.22 16.90
N TRP A 203 -9.29 -9.24 16.19
CA TRP A 203 -9.13 -7.88 16.69
C TRP A 203 -10.49 -7.21 16.95
N PHE A 204 -11.42 -7.28 16.00
CA PHE A 204 -12.74 -6.66 16.12
C PHE A 204 -13.60 -7.31 17.22
N ASP A 205 -13.55 -8.63 17.35
CA ASP A 205 -14.26 -9.36 18.41
C ASP A 205 -13.80 -8.92 19.80
N LYS A 206 -12.49 -8.69 19.99
CA LYS A 206 -11.96 -8.10 21.23
C LYS A 206 -12.41 -6.65 21.42
N ALA A 207 -12.44 -5.86 20.34
CA ALA A 207 -12.82 -4.44 20.39
C ALA A 207 -14.29 -4.21 20.79
N LYS A 208 -15.17 -5.21 20.63
CA LYS A 208 -16.58 -5.13 21.06
C LYS A 208 -16.75 -4.95 22.57
N ASN A 209 -15.76 -5.38 23.38
CA ASN A 209 -15.78 -5.18 24.82
C ASN A 209 -15.02 -3.88 25.19
N PRO A 210 -15.70 -2.84 25.72
CA PRO A 210 -15.06 -1.57 26.06
C PRO A 210 -13.93 -1.64 27.11
N ALA A 211 -13.89 -2.73 27.89
CA ALA A 211 -12.81 -2.97 28.85
C ALA A 211 -11.49 -3.37 28.18
N ASN A 212 -11.53 -3.89 26.95
CA ASN A 212 -10.34 -4.29 26.20
C ASN A 212 -9.66 -3.08 25.57
N GLU A 213 -8.34 -3.14 25.45
CA GLU A 213 -7.56 -2.06 24.85
C GLU A 213 -7.89 -1.86 23.36
N GLU A 214 -8.27 -2.94 22.65
CA GLU A 214 -8.72 -2.89 21.23
C GLU A 214 -9.94 -1.99 21.03
N ALA A 215 -10.80 -1.80 22.05
CA ALA A 215 -11.96 -0.93 21.93
C ALA A 215 -11.56 0.55 21.76
N LYS A 216 -10.46 0.97 22.41
CA LYS A 216 -9.88 2.30 22.24
C LYS A 216 -9.25 2.45 20.86
N GLU A 217 -8.53 1.42 20.39
CA GLU A 217 -7.99 1.38 19.04
C GLU A 217 -9.09 1.51 17.98
N LEU A 218 -10.19 0.75 18.12
CA LEU A 218 -11.33 0.81 17.22
C LEU A 218 -11.97 2.20 17.23
N SER A 219 -12.18 2.77 18.41
CA SER A 219 -12.83 4.08 18.55
C SER A 219 -12.01 5.19 17.87
N LEU A 220 -10.68 5.18 18.07
CA LEU A 220 -9.77 6.09 17.37
C LEU A 220 -9.73 5.83 15.86
N PHE A 221 -9.71 4.56 15.44
CA PHE A 221 -9.67 4.19 14.03
C PHE A 221 -10.93 4.67 13.29
N ILE A 222 -12.11 4.48 13.88
CA ILE A 222 -13.39 4.94 13.31
C ILE A 222 -13.43 6.47 13.23
N ALA A 223 -13.03 7.18 14.29
CA ALA A 223 -12.97 8.65 14.27
C ALA A 223 -11.97 9.17 13.20
N ALA A 224 -10.79 8.55 13.13
CA ALA A 224 -9.78 8.88 12.14
C ALA A 224 -10.28 8.64 10.70
N MET A 225 -10.95 7.52 10.44
CA MET A 225 -11.52 7.20 9.13
C MET A 225 -12.66 8.14 8.74
N GLN A 226 -13.54 8.53 9.68
CA GLN A 226 -14.58 9.53 9.44
C GLN A 226 -13.98 10.87 9.01
N LYS A 227 -12.94 11.32 9.72
CA LYS A 227 -12.20 12.54 9.34
C LYS A 227 -11.47 12.38 8.02
N PHE A 228 -10.85 11.23 7.77
CA PHE A 228 -10.09 10.98 6.55
C PHE A 228 -10.98 11.06 5.30
N GLN A 229 -12.19 10.49 5.39
CA GLN A 229 -13.18 10.48 4.31
C GLN A 229 -13.91 11.82 4.13
N SER A 230 -13.96 12.67 5.16
CA SER A 230 -14.60 13.99 5.07
C SER A 230 -13.74 15.05 4.38
N LEU A 231 -12.43 14.81 4.21
CA LEU A 231 -11.53 15.74 3.54
C LEU A 231 -11.88 15.89 2.05
N PRO A 232 -11.84 17.12 1.50
CA PRO A 232 -12.25 17.36 0.11
C PRO A 232 -11.25 16.77 -0.91
N PRO A 233 -11.69 16.45 -2.14
CA PRO A 233 -10.82 15.92 -3.20
C PRO A 233 -9.63 16.82 -3.58
N THR A 234 -9.71 18.13 -3.31
CA THR A 234 -8.60 19.07 -3.51
C THR A 234 -7.44 18.82 -2.55
N ASN A 235 -7.69 18.22 -1.38
CA ASN A 235 -6.67 17.84 -0.42
C ASN A 235 -5.98 16.53 -0.86
N GLN A 236 -4.67 16.60 -1.17
CA GLN A 236 -3.86 15.45 -1.59
C GLN A 236 -3.83 14.28 -0.59
N LEU A 237 -4.04 14.57 0.71
CA LEU A 237 -4.08 13.58 1.80
C LEU A 237 -5.53 13.24 2.24
N SER A 238 -6.53 13.53 1.41
CA SER A 238 -7.90 13.03 1.57
C SER A 238 -7.99 11.55 1.22
N TYR A 239 -8.99 10.86 1.76
CA TYR A 239 -9.25 9.46 1.41
C TYR A 239 -9.44 9.29 -0.09
N PHE A 240 -10.21 10.20 -0.70
CA PHE A 240 -10.45 10.21 -2.14
C PHE A 240 -9.16 10.28 -2.96
N ARG A 241 -8.23 11.18 -2.59
CA ARG A 241 -6.97 11.34 -3.33
C ARG A 241 -5.98 10.21 -3.08
N ILE A 242 -5.94 9.67 -1.87
CA ILE A 242 -5.10 8.50 -1.58
C ILE A 242 -5.65 7.28 -2.29
N ALA A 243 -6.95 6.99 -2.21
CA ALA A 243 -7.61 5.93 -3.00
C ALA A 243 -7.36 6.08 -4.51
N GLY A 244 -7.39 7.32 -5.00
CA GLY A 244 -7.19 7.63 -6.41
C GLY A 244 -5.76 7.45 -6.94
N ILE A 245 -4.75 7.23 -6.07
CA ILE A 245 -3.40 6.83 -6.50
C ILE A 245 -3.46 5.52 -7.32
N HIS A 246 -4.43 4.66 -7.00
CA HIS A 246 -4.59 3.39 -7.69
C HIS A 246 -4.91 3.56 -9.18
N ASP A 247 -5.86 4.43 -9.54
CA ASP A 247 -6.16 4.71 -10.95
C ASP A 247 -6.94 6.03 -11.18
N TYR A 248 -8.27 6.06 -10.96
CA TYR A 248 -9.05 7.30 -11.13
C TYR A 248 -8.91 8.25 -9.93
N PRO A 249 -8.91 9.57 -10.14
CA PRO A 249 -8.94 10.26 -11.43
C PRO A 249 -7.56 10.33 -12.11
N ARG A 250 -7.46 9.81 -13.34
CA ARG A 250 -6.18 9.58 -14.06
C ARG A 250 -5.48 10.87 -14.52
N ASN A 251 -6.15 12.01 -14.48
CA ASN A 251 -5.63 13.33 -14.81
C ASN A 251 -4.97 14.04 -13.62
N VAL A 252 -5.04 13.46 -12.41
CA VAL A 252 -4.54 14.08 -11.18
C VAL A 252 -3.35 13.28 -10.63
N SER A 253 -2.14 13.82 -10.78
CA SER A 253 -0.96 13.23 -10.14
C SER A 253 -1.05 13.27 -8.61
N TRP A 254 -0.31 12.40 -7.93
CA TRP A 254 -0.14 12.43 -6.48
C TRP A 254 1.34 12.46 -6.14
N ASN A 255 1.80 13.42 -5.31
CA ASN A 255 3.18 13.50 -4.82
C ASN A 255 4.26 13.64 -5.92
N MET A 256 3.86 14.16 -7.09
CA MET A 256 4.72 14.36 -8.26
C MET A 256 5.01 15.83 -8.57
N ASP A 257 4.50 16.76 -7.77
CA ASP A 257 4.61 18.21 -7.99
C ASP A 257 4.06 18.65 -9.37
N LYS A 258 2.92 18.05 -9.76
CA LYS A 258 2.20 18.39 -10.99
C LYS A 258 0.77 18.80 -10.63
N LYS A 259 0.31 19.88 -11.26
CA LYS A 259 -1.09 20.30 -11.20
C LYS A 259 -1.99 19.29 -11.94
N PRO A 260 -3.27 19.17 -11.56
CA PRO A 260 -4.25 18.43 -12.35
C PRO A 260 -4.23 18.85 -13.81
N ILE A 261 -4.38 17.89 -14.71
CA ILE A 261 -4.60 18.16 -16.13
C ILE A 261 -6.08 18.52 -16.28
N PRO A 262 -6.42 19.72 -16.79
CA PRO A 262 -7.81 20.15 -16.83
C PRO A 262 -8.69 19.27 -17.71
N TYR A 263 -9.91 19.00 -17.25
CA TYR A 263 -10.95 18.50 -18.14
C TYR A 263 -11.45 19.66 -19.01
N HIS A 264 -11.24 19.56 -20.32
CA HIS A 264 -11.87 20.49 -21.27
C HIS A 264 -13.31 20.02 -21.53
N ASP A 265 -14.27 20.81 -21.08
CA ASP A 265 -15.70 20.61 -21.34
C ASP A 265 -16.09 20.88 -22.82
N ASP A 266 -15.17 21.41 -23.64
CA ASP A 266 -15.35 21.63 -25.08
C ASP A 266 -15.06 20.34 -25.90
N ASP A 267 -16.05 19.91 -26.68
CA ASP A 267 -16.19 18.67 -27.47
C ASP A 267 -15.08 18.36 -28.52
N ASP A 268 -13.98 19.12 -28.60
CA ASP A 268 -12.92 18.84 -29.58
C ASP A 268 -11.90 17.80 -29.05
N VAL A 269 -12.41 16.60 -28.78
CA VAL A 269 -11.66 15.40 -28.39
C VAL A 269 -10.62 14.99 -29.45
N ARG A 270 -10.73 15.53 -30.68
CA ARG A 270 -9.96 15.14 -31.87
C ARG A 270 -8.53 15.68 -31.92
N ARG A 271 -8.13 16.54 -30.97
CA ARG A 271 -6.82 17.24 -30.98
C ARG A 271 -5.91 16.99 -29.78
N LYS A 272 -6.25 16.07 -28.87
CA LYS A 272 -5.45 15.87 -27.66
C LYS A 272 -4.22 14.99 -27.93
N LYS A 273 -3.02 15.51 -27.65
CA LYS A 273 -1.81 14.69 -27.58
C LYS A 273 -1.95 13.72 -26.39
N PRO A 274 -1.45 12.48 -26.50
CA PRO A 274 -1.41 11.57 -25.35
C PRO A 274 -0.66 12.24 -24.21
N VAL A 275 -1.22 12.22 -23.00
CA VAL A 275 -0.51 12.64 -21.79
C VAL A 275 0.68 11.71 -21.61
N LYS A 276 1.86 12.26 -21.34
CA LYS A 276 3.03 11.41 -21.07
C LYS A 276 2.75 10.58 -19.82
N ASN A 277 3.18 9.32 -19.80
CA ASN A 277 2.91 8.42 -18.67
C ASN A 277 3.46 8.92 -17.32
N GLU A 278 4.40 9.87 -17.32
CA GLU A 278 4.95 10.50 -16.11
C GLU A 278 4.08 11.65 -15.56
N GLU A 279 3.06 12.07 -16.32
CA GLU A 279 2.14 13.17 -16.01
C GLU A 279 0.74 12.67 -15.61
N ASN A 280 0.49 11.36 -15.65
CA ASN A 280 -0.80 10.77 -15.28
C ASN A 280 -0.89 10.46 -13.76
N GLY A 281 -2.13 10.27 -13.30
CA GLY A 281 -2.52 9.95 -11.93
C GLY A 281 -2.70 8.45 -11.64
N SER A 282 -2.43 7.59 -12.63
CA SER A 282 -2.65 6.14 -12.54
C SER A 282 -1.33 5.43 -12.25
N TYR A 283 -1.17 4.91 -11.03
CA TYR A 283 0.10 4.37 -10.56
C TYR A 283 0.09 2.88 -10.24
N CYS A 284 -1.07 2.22 -10.14
CA CYS A 284 -1.10 0.83 -9.68
C CYS A 284 -0.28 -0.09 -10.58
N GLU A 285 0.54 -0.92 -9.93
CA GLU A 285 1.38 -1.91 -10.58
C GLU A 285 0.63 -3.24 -10.62
N HIS A 286 0.08 -3.58 -11.78
CA HIS A 286 -0.57 -4.87 -12.06
C HIS A 286 0.09 -5.56 -13.24
N ASN A 287 0.17 -6.89 -13.19
CA ASN A 287 0.83 -7.74 -14.18
C ASN A 287 2.31 -7.34 -14.38
N THR A 288 2.94 -6.93 -13.27
CA THR A 288 4.36 -6.52 -13.13
C THR A 288 4.95 -7.16 -11.88
N THR A 289 6.27 -7.37 -11.84
CA THR A 289 6.92 -8.00 -10.66
C THR A 289 6.86 -7.11 -9.43
N LEU A 290 6.60 -5.81 -9.61
CA LEU A 290 6.47 -4.82 -8.54
C LEU A 290 5.13 -4.90 -7.79
N PHE A 291 4.12 -5.62 -8.31
CA PHE A 291 2.75 -5.70 -7.76
C PHE A 291 2.73 -5.83 -6.22
N PRO A 292 3.39 -6.84 -5.59
CA PRO A 292 3.30 -7.00 -4.15
C PRO A 292 3.92 -5.83 -3.37
N THR A 293 5.07 -5.33 -3.83
CA THR A 293 5.82 -4.28 -3.13
C THR A 293 5.24 -2.89 -3.32
N TRP A 294 4.64 -2.61 -4.48
CA TRP A 294 3.93 -1.36 -4.72
C TRP A 294 2.73 -1.24 -3.77
N HIS A 295 1.94 -2.30 -3.65
CA HIS A 295 0.81 -2.33 -2.72
C HIS A 295 1.26 -2.28 -1.25
N ARG A 296 2.42 -2.86 -0.88
CA ARG A 296 3.02 -2.68 0.45
C ARG A 296 3.29 -1.21 0.77
N CYS A 297 3.92 -0.46 -0.15
CA CYS A 297 4.11 0.99 0.01
C CYS A 297 2.78 1.75 0.10
N TYR A 298 1.78 1.32 -0.66
CA TYR A 298 0.47 1.93 -0.66
C TYR A 298 -0.25 1.77 0.70
N LEU A 299 -0.17 0.58 1.30
CA LEU A 299 -0.66 0.32 2.66
C LEU A 299 0.10 1.13 3.70
N LEU A 300 1.43 1.30 3.54
CA LEU A 300 2.23 2.12 4.45
C LEU A 300 1.76 3.57 4.47
N LEU A 301 1.45 4.15 3.29
CA LEU A 301 0.86 5.49 3.20
C LEU A 301 -0.49 5.57 3.91
N PHE A 302 -1.40 4.62 3.62
CA PHE A 302 -2.72 4.60 4.21
C PHE A 302 -2.67 4.48 5.74
N GLU A 303 -1.93 3.50 6.24
CA GLU A 303 -1.74 3.24 7.67
C GLU A 303 -1.09 4.44 8.36
N ARG A 304 -0.09 5.06 7.73
CA ARG A 304 0.52 6.27 8.26
C ARG A 304 -0.49 7.42 8.39
N ARG A 305 -1.29 7.66 7.34
CA ARG A 305 -2.28 8.73 7.33
C ARG A 305 -3.35 8.53 8.40
N VAL A 306 -3.85 7.30 8.55
CA VAL A 306 -4.82 6.96 9.59
C VAL A 306 -4.24 7.16 10.98
N SER A 307 -3.02 6.66 11.25
CA SER A 307 -2.36 6.83 12.54
C SER A 307 -2.13 8.31 12.88
N ASP A 308 -1.74 9.13 11.90
CA ASP A 308 -1.59 10.57 12.09
C ASP A 308 -2.92 11.23 12.53
N LEU A 309 -4.05 10.83 11.93
CA LEU A 309 -5.38 11.31 12.30
C LEU A 309 -5.85 10.75 13.65
N MET A 310 -5.49 9.52 14.00
CA MET A 310 -5.75 8.96 15.35
C MET A 310 -5.01 9.75 16.42
N LYS A 311 -3.74 10.10 16.18
CA LYS A 311 -2.95 10.92 17.12
C LYS A 311 -3.55 12.32 17.27
N GLU A 312 -4.07 12.90 16.20
CA GLU A 312 -4.79 14.18 16.26
C GLU A 312 -6.08 14.07 17.08
N GLU A 313 -6.86 13.01 16.86
CA GLU A 313 -8.05 12.72 17.67
C GLU A 313 -7.72 12.58 19.16
N VAL A 314 -6.62 11.91 19.51
CA VAL A 314 -6.15 11.83 20.91
C VAL A 314 -5.84 13.21 21.49
N LYS A 315 -5.25 14.13 20.70
CA LYS A 315 -4.99 15.50 21.15
C LYS A 315 -6.29 16.27 21.40
N ASN A 316 -7.31 16.06 20.57
CA ASN A 316 -8.61 16.73 20.66
C ASN A 316 -9.47 16.29 21.86
N ARG A 317 -9.15 15.15 22.49
CA ARG A 317 -9.89 14.64 23.67
C ARG A 317 -9.72 15.47 24.95
N GLY A 318 -8.79 16.42 24.99
CA GLY A 318 -8.68 17.38 26.11
C GLY A 318 -8.52 16.69 27.47
N ARG A 319 -9.49 16.87 28.37
CA ARG A 319 -9.47 16.29 29.74
C ARG A 319 -9.67 14.77 29.79
N ASP A 320 -10.20 14.17 28.71
CA ASP A 320 -10.39 12.73 28.59
C ASP A 320 -9.13 12.03 28.02
N ARG A 321 -8.07 12.80 27.75
CA ARG A 321 -6.79 12.29 27.29
C ARG A 321 -6.06 11.58 28.44
N ASP A 322 -6.14 10.26 28.42
CA ASP A 322 -5.35 9.35 29.25
C ASP A 322 -4.23 8.68 28.43
N GLU A 323 -3.18 8.20 29.10
CA GLU A 323 -2.05 7.46 28.56
C GLU A 323 -2.51 6.27 27.71
N LYS A 324 -3.56 5.57 28.12
CA LYS A 324 -4.17 4.44 27.38
C LYS A 324 -4.63 4.80 25.96
N TRP A 325 -5.08 6.03 25.72
CA TRP A 325 -5.46 6.48 24.38
C TRP A 325 -4.23 6.75 23.50
N VAL A 326 -3.16 7.29 24.09
CA VAL A 326 -1.86 7.49 23.42
C VAL A 326 -1.24 6.15 23.05
N GLU A 327 -1.29 5.17 23.96
CA GLU A 327 -0.83 3.80 23.72
C GLU A 327 -1.64 3.12 22.61
N ALA A 328 -2.98 3.23 22.64
CA ALA A 328 -3.83 2.69 21.58
C ALA A 328 -3.50 3.26 20.20
N ALA A 329 -3.29 4.58 20.09
CA ALA A 329 -2.88 5.22 18.84
C ALA A 329 -1.49 4.77 18.36
N SER A 330 -0.60 4.42 19.29
CA SER A 330 0.77 3.98 18.98
C SER A 330 0.85 2.50 18.61
N ARG A 331 0.01 1.66 19.22
CA ARG A 331 -0.07 0.21 19.01
C ARG A 331 -0.89 -0.18 17.78
N TRP A 332 -1.88 0.62 17.41
CA TRP A 332 -2.73 0.31 16.26
C TRP A 332 -1.93 0.16 14.97
N ARG A 333 -2.32 -0.86 14.18
CA ARG A 333 -1.87 -1.14 12.81
C ARG A 333 -3.07 -1.65 12.02
N LEU A 334 -3.05 -1.47 10.71
CA LEU A 334 -4.13 -1.82 9.79
C LEU A 334 -4.44 -3.34 9.86
N PRO A 335 -5.64 -3.75 10.30
CA PRO A 335 -5.99 -5.16 10.35
C PRO A 335 -6.01 -5.82 8.97
N TYR A 336 -5.86 -7.14 8.90
CA TYR A 336 -5.96 -7.92 7.66
C TYR A 336 -7.19 -8.82 7.66
N TRP A 337 -7.81 -9.01 6.49
CA TRP A 337 -8.89 -9.98 6.31
C TRP A 337 -8.37 -11.26 5.65
N ASP A 338 -8.23 -12.32 6.45
CA ASP A 338 -7.86 -13.65 5.95
C ASP A 338 -9.06 -14.36 5.32
N TRP A 339 -9.43 -13.96 4.10
CA TRP A 339 -10.54 -14.54 3.34
C TRP A 339 -10.35 -16.04 3.00
N ALA A 340 -9.12 -16.56 3.02
CA ALA A 340 -8.87 -17.98 2.77
C ALA A 340 -9.15 -18.84 4.01
N ALA A 341 -8.71 -18.39 5.18
CA ALA A 341 -8.98 -19.07 6.45
C ALA A 341 -10.35 -18.69 7.04
N ASN A 342 -10.90 -17.53 6.72
CA ASN A 342 -12.22 -17.08 7.13
C ASN A 342 -12.91 -16.23 6.04
N PRO A 343 -13.73 -16.86 5.18
CA PRO A 343 -14.29 -16.25 3.97
C PRO A 343 -15.43 -15.27 4.24
N GLN A 344 -15.90 -15.18 5.48
CA GLN A 344 -17.00 -14.29 5.82
C GLN A 344 -16.52 -12.83 5.78
N LEU A 345 -17.32 -11.97 5.14
CA LEU A 345 -17.11 -10.54 5.14
C LEU A 345 -17.02 -10.05 6.60
N PRO A 346 -15.94 -9.36 6.99
CA PRO A 346 -15.77 -8.93 8.37
C PRO A 346 -16.88 -7.99 8.83
N GLU A 347 -17.37 -8.17 10.07
CA GLU A 347 -18.41 -7.31 10.65
C GLU A 347 -18.04 -5.82 10.61
N LEU A 348 -16.75 -5.51 10.77
CA LEU A 348 -16.19 -4.16 10.65
C LEU A 348 -16.58 -3.45 9.35
N VAL A 349 -16.77 -4.18 8.25
CA VAL A 349 -17.12 -3.61 6.94
C VAL A 349 -18.52 -4.01 6.48
N ALA A 350 -19.21 -4.88 7.22
CA ALA A 350 -20.54 -5.39 6.85
C ALA A 350 -21.70 -4.54 7.42
N ASN A 351 -21.48 -3.84 8.54
CA ASN A 351 -22.52 -3.12 9.27
C ASN A 351 -22.46 -1.61 9.03
N GLU A 352 -23.61 -0.97 8.74
CA GLU A 352 -23.71 0.48 8.51
C GLU A 352 -23.44 1.33 9.75
N ARG A 353 -23.72 0.77 10.92
CA ARG A 353 -23.52 1.40 12.22
C ARG A 353 -22.49 0.61 13.03
N ILE A 354 -21.74 1.33 13.86
CA ILE A 354 -20.69 0.75 14.69
C ILE A 354 -20.67 1.42 16.07
N LYS A 355 -20.47 0.61 17.10
CA LYS A 355 -20.41 1.06 18.49
C LYS A 355 -18.96 1.45 18.84
N VAL A 356 -18.78 2.66 19.37
CA VAL A 356 -17.47 3.20 19.77
C VAL A 356 -17.53 3.83 21.15
N ILE A 357 -16.38 4.00 21.80
CA ILE A 357 -16.21 4.74 23.05
C ILE A 357 -16.14 6.23 22.73
N VAL A 358 -17.03 7.03 23.34
CA VAL A 358 -17.08 8.48 23.14
C VAL A 358 -16.45 9.26 24.28
N SER A 359 -16.58 8.78 25.52
CA SER A 359 -15.95 9.37 26.70
C SER A 359 -15.44 8.26 27.62
N TRP A 360 -14.39 8.57 28.37
CA TRP A 360 -13.79 7.65 29.34
C TRP A 360 -13.25 8.43 30.53
N ASP A 361 -13.77 8.13 31.72
CA ASP A 361 -13.26 8.66 32.97
C ASP A 361 -12.30 7.65 33.62
N ALA A 362 -11.00 7.94 33.54
CA ALA A 362 -9.96 7.08 34.09
C ALA A 362 -9.99 6.99 35.62
N THR A 363 -10.61 7.95 36.32
CA THR A 363 -10.68 7.96 37.79
C THR A 363 -11.81 7.10 38.33
N THR A 364 -12.92 7.02 37.60
CA THR A 364 -14.09 6.23 38.00
C THR A 364 -14.24 4.93 37.20
N ASP A 365 -13.37 4.69 36.23
CA ASP A 365 -13.42 3.58 35.26
C ASP A 365 -14.76 3.53 34.50
N LYS A 366 -15.40 4.69 34.33
CA LYS A 366 -16.68 4.81 33.63
C LYS A 366 -16.44 5.07 32.15
N CYS A 367 -17.15 4.29 31.33
CA CYS A 367 -17.08 4.33 29.88
C CYS A 367 -18.45 4.64 29.31
N GLU A 368 -18.54 5.64 28.43
CA GLU A 368 -19.74 5.89 27.63
C GLU A 368 -19.49 5.46 26.18
N THR A 369 -20.49 4.81 25.62
CA THR A 369 -20.44 4.30 24.24
C THR A 369 -21.61 4.85 23.44
N ALA A 370 -21.40 5.02 22.14
CA ALA A 370 -22.44 5.46 21.20
C ALA A 370 -22.36 4.64 19.91
N GLU A 371 -23.50 4.48 19.23
CA GLU A 371 -23.52 3.97 17.85
C GLU A 371 -23.38 5.13 16.86
N VAL A 372 -22.39 5.03 15.98
CA VAL A 372 -22.07 6.03 14.95
C VAL A 372 -22.14 5.41 13.55
N ASN A 373 -22.15 6.26 12.51
CA ASN A 373 -22.01 5.78 11.13
C ASN A 373 -20.63 5.15 10.94
N ASN A 374 -20.59 4.00 10.30
CA ASN A 374 -19.37 3.24 10.08
C ASN A 374 -18.67 3.65 8.77
N PRO A 375 -17.53 4.38 8.81
CA PRO A 375 -16.78 4.75 7.61
C PRO A 375 -16.14 3.54 6.90
N MET A 376 -16.09 2.37 7.54
CA MET A 376 -15.58 1.13 6.94
C MET A 376 -16.68 0.35 6.17
N TYR A 377 -17.95 0.69 6.34
CA TYR A 377 -19.05 0.07 5.58
C TYR A 377 -18.96 0.41 4.09
N ARG A 378 -18.76 1.70 3.79
CA ARG A 378 -18.59 2.27 2.45
C ARG A 378 -17.88 3.62 2.54
N PHE A 379 -17.22 4.03 1.48
CA PHE A 379 -16.86 5.43 1.30
C PHE A 379 -18.04 6.17 0.66
N GLN A 380 -18.26 7.43 1.06
CA GLN A 380 -19.16 8.36 0.40
C GLN A 380 -18.44 9.68 0.15
N MET A 381 -18.67 10.28 -1.02
CA MET A 381 -18.09 11.56 -1.39
C MET A 381 -18.42 12.65 -0.37
N PRO A 382 -17.43 13.46 0.05
CA PRO A 382 -17.70 14.57 0.95
C PRO A 382 -18.62 15.58 0.25
N GLY A 383 -19.70 15.97 0.93
CA GLY A 383 -20.76 16.84 0.37
C GLY A 383 -21.93 16.10 -0.25
N GLY A 384 -21.89 14.77 -0.38
CA GLY A 384 -23.03 13.96 -0.83
C GLY A 384 -23.38 14.12 -2.31
N LEU A 385 -22.46 14.64 -3.12
CA LEU A 385 -22.59 14.73 -4.57
C LEU A 385 -21.96 13.50 -5.24
N VAL A 386 -22.38 13.21 -6.47
CA VAL A 386 -21.84 12.07 -7.23
C VAL A 386 -20.36 12.28 -7.57
N MET A 387 -19.58 11.20 -7.72
CA MET A 387 -18.13 11.26 -7.97
C MET A 387 -17.77 12.05 -9.24
N GLY A 388 -18.67 12.10 -10.23
CA GLY A 388 -18.54 12.86 -11.47
C GLY A 388 -19.08 14.29 -11.44
N ASP A 389 -19.50 14.80 -10.28
CA ASP A 389 -20.08 16.13 -10.16
C ASP A 389 -19.08 17.22 -10.57
N LYS A 390 -19.55 18.21 -11.35
CA LYS A 390 -18.71 19.28 -11.91
C LYS A 390 -18.12 20.20 -10.84
N SER A 391 -18.74 20.29 -9.66
CA SER A 391 -18.25 21.12 -8.54
C SER A 391 -16.89 20.66 -8.01
N TYR A 392 -16.52 19.40 -8.21
CA TYR A 392 -15.18 18.89 -7.88
C TYR A 392 -14.11 19.29 -8.91
N GLY A 393 -14.48 19.99 -9.98
CA GLY A 393 -13.56 20.48 -11.01
C GLY A 393 -12.78 19.34 -11.66
N ASP A 394 -11.45 19.47 -11.68
CA ASP A 394 -10.54 18.49 -12.28
C ASP A 394 -10.32 17.24 -11.42
N TYR A 395 -10.89 17.19 -10.21
CA TYR A 395 -10.77 16.05 -9.30
C TYR A 395 -11.92 15.05 -9.42
N ARG A 396 -12.94 15.35 -10.22
CA ARG A 396 -14.08 14.45 -10.45
C ARG A 396 -13.66 13.18 -11.21
N ILE A 397 -14.43 12.11 -11.04
CA ILE A 397 -14.29 10.88 -11.83
C ILE A 397 -15.07 11.04 -13.13
N GLN A 398 -14.39 10.84 -14.26
CA GLN A 398 -15.04 10.64 -15.57
C GLN A 398 -14.78 9.20 -16.00
N THR A 399 -15.85 8.43 -16.19
CA THR A 399 -15.76 6.99 -16.40
C THR A 399 -15.51 6.60 -17.84
N ASP A 400 -15.78 7.49 -18.81
CA ASP A 400 -15.62 7.26 -20.25
C ASP A 400 -16.22 5.90 -20.74
N GLY A 401 -17.27 5.41 -20.07
CA GLY A 401 -17.92 4.12 -20.38
C GLY A 401 -17.40 2.91 -19.59
N GLU A 402 -16.45 3.06 -18.67
CA GLU A 402 -15.87 1.98 -17.84
C GLU A 402 -16.75 1.54 -16.65
N GLY A 403 -17.99 2.05 -16.55
CA GLY A 403 -18.98 1.70 -15.52
C GLY A 403 -19.72 2.93 -14.98
N PRO A 404 -20.74 2.75 -14.12
CA PRO A 404 -21.55 3.85 -13.59
C PRO A 404 -20.89 4.54 -12.38
N TRP A 405 -19.56 4.63 -12.33
CA TRP A 405 -18.84 5.09 -11.14
C TRP A 405 -18.98 6.59 -10.90
N ASP A 406 -19.08 7.39 -11.96
CA ASP A 406 -19.28 8.83 -11.94
C ASP A 406 -20.64 9.23 -11.37
N VAL A 407 -21.65 8.36 -11.46
CA VAL A 407 -22.99 8.59 -10.90
C VAL A 407 -23.15 8.04 -9.48
N CYS A 408 -22.13 7.38 -8.92
CA CYS A 408 -22.12 6.94 -7.53
C CYS A 408 -21.75 8.11 -6.60
N ILE A 409 -22.44 8.25 -5.48
CA ILE A 409 -22.01 9.04 -4.31
C ILE A 409 -21.12 8.17 -3.41
N GLY A 410 -21.46 6.88 -3.28
CA GLY A 410 -20.75 5.96 -2.40
C GLY A 410 -20.42 4.61 -3.02
N THR A 411 -19.47 3.92 -2.40
CA THR A 411 -19.02 2.60 -2.86
C THR A 411 -20.02 1.50 -2.55
N SER A 412 -20.10 0.52 -3.46
CA SER A 412 -21.06 -0.58 -3.42
C SER A 412 -20.38 -1.93 -3.60
N ARG A 413 -20.97 -2.98 -3.03
CA ARG A 413 -20.56 -4.40 -3.17
C ARG A 413 -21.78 -5.23 -3.57
N HIS A 414 -21.76 -5.82 -4.77
CA HIS A 414 -22.87 -6.60 -5.36
C HIS A 414 -24.24 -5.87 -5.43
N ALA A 415 -24.26 -4.55 -5.32
CA ALA A 415 -25.50 -3.77 -5.19
C ALA A 415 -25.88 -2.98 -6.44
N ILE A 416 -24.90 -2.60 -7.27
CA ILE A 416 -25.18 -1.81 -8.48
C ILE A 416 -25.85 -2.73 -9.50
N SER A 417 -27.05 -2.38 -9.91
CA SER A 417 -27.87 -3.17 -10.83
C SER A 417 -28.74 -2.22 -11.65
N LEU A 418 -28.80 -2.46 -12.96
CA LEU A 418 -29.68 -1.72 -13.88
C LEU A 418 -31.18 -1.98 -13.59
N TYR A 419 -31.47 -3.00 -12.78
CA TYR A 419 -32.83 -3.41 -12.42
C TYR A 419 -33.24 -2.93 -11.02
N SER A 420 -32.40 -2.14 -10.33
CA SER A 420 -32.71 -1.62 -9.00
C SER A 420 -33.75 -0.50 -9.09
N GLU A 421 -34.96 -0.73 -8.59
CA GLU A 421 -36.01 0.30 -8.57
C GLU A 421 -35.71 1.44 -7.58
N GLN A 422 -35.02 1.14 -6.49
CA GLN A 422 -34.74 2.09 -5.40
C GLN A 422 -33.43 2.87 -5.58
N ASN A 423 -32.55 2.41 -6.48
CA ASN A 423 -31.22 3.00 -6.73
C ASN A 423 -30.38 3.27 -5.46
N LEU A 424 -30.56 2.48 -4.40
CA LEU A 424 -29.81 2.61 -3.14
C LEU A 424 -28.29 2.54 -3.34
N TRP A 425 -27.85 1.85 -4.39
CA TRP A 425 -26.45 1.73 -4.80
C TRP A 425 -25.80 3.07 -5.14
N VAL A 426 -26.57 4.09 -5.53
CA VAL A 426 -26.05 5.45 -5.76
C VAL A 426 -25.44 6.01 -4.47
N GLN A 427 -26.07 5.78 -3.32
CA GLN A 427 -25.53 6.16 -2.00
C GLN A 427 -24.41 5.21 -1.52
N GLY A 428 -24.12 4.15 -2.27
CA GLY A 428 -23.27 3.04 -1.86
C GLY A 428 -24.03 2.03 -1.01
N HIS A 429 -24.04 0.75 -1.39
CA HIS A 429 -24.70 -0.30 -0.61
C HIS A 429 -23.95 -1.62 -0.72
N THR A 430 -23.96 -2.40 0.37
CA THR A 430 -23.32 -3.71 0.46
C THR A 430 -24.36 -4.81 0.60
N VAL A 431 -24.37 -5.76 -0.34
CA VAL A 431 -25.17 -7.00 -0.24
C VAL A 431 -24.28 -8.12 0.34
N SER A 432 -24.12 -8.13 1.66
CA SER A 432 -23.19 -9.04 2.37
C SER A 432 -23.42 -10.52 2.06
N GLU A 433 -24.67 -10.95 1.88
CA GLU A 433 -25.01 -12.33 1.52
C GLU A 433 -24.37 -12.75 0.20
N LYS A 434 -24.42 -11.89 -0.83
CA LYS A 434 -23.82 -12.18 -2.14
C LYS A 434 -22.30 -12.24 -2.07
N VAL A 435 -21.68 -11.35 -1.27
CA VAL A 435 -20.23 -11.40 -1.01
C VAL A 435 -19.87 -12.74 -0.35
N ASN A 436 -20.53 -13.09 0.75
CA ASN A 436 -20.25 -14.34 1.48
C ASN A 436 -20.48 -15.59 0.62
N LYS A 437 -21.54 -15.61 -0.19
CA LYS A 437 -21.84 -16.69 -1.13
C LYS A 437 -20.76 -16.86 -2.20
N ALA A 438 -20.07 -15.79 -2.59
CA ALA A 438 -18.96 -15.84 -3.54
C ALA A 438 -17.66 -16.41 -2.94
N PHE A 439 -17.54 -16.46 -1.61
CA PHE A 439 -16.40 -17.07 -0.89
C PHE A 439 -16.74 -18.39 -0.19
N GLU A 440 -17.95 -18.91 -0.37
CA GLU A 440 -18.49 -20.01 0.44
C GLU A 440 -17.63 -21.28 0.37
N LYS A 441 -17.03 -21.64 1.52
CA LYS A 441 -16.07 -22.76 1.65
C LYS A 441 -16.65 -24.16 1.40
N THR A 442 -17.95 -24.34 1.60
CA THR A 442 -18.62 -25.62 1.34
C THR A 442 -18.75 -25.89 -0.15
N LYS A 443 -18.66 -24.85 -1.00
CA LYS A 443 -18.61 -25.00 -2.44
C LYS A 443 -17.20 -25.32 -2.92
N MET A 444 -17.12 -26.04 -4.03
CA MET A 444 -15.87 -26.43 -4.67
C MET A 444 -14.94 -25.21 -4.88
N GLN A 445 -15.44 -24.11 -5.45
CA GLN A 445 -14.66 -22.87 -5.64
C GLN A 445 -14.00 -22.34 -4.36
N GLY A 446 -14.71 -22.35 -3.22
CA GLY A 446 -14.16 -21.90 -1.94
C GLY A 446 -13.01 -22.80 -1.45
N GLN A 447 -13.09 -24.11 -1.74
CA GLN A 447 -12.00 -25.04 -1.46
C GLN A 447 -10.81 -24.84 -2.39
N THR A 448 -11.04 -24.59 -3.68
CA THR A 448 -9.99 -24.23 -4.64
C THR A 448 -9.25 -22.95 -4.24
N LEU A 449 -9.95 -21.93 -3.74
CA LEU A 449 -9.30 -20.69 -3.25
C LEU A 449 -8.39 -20.97 -2.05
N LYS A 450 -8.85 -21.77 -1.09
CA LYS A 450 -8.05 -22.18 0.08
C LYS A 450 -6.84 -23.02 -0.35
N ASP A 451 -7.03 -23.95 -1.29
CA ASP A 451 -5.95 -24.78 -1.84
C ASP A 451 -4.91 -23.96 -2.62
N ALA A 452 -5.36 -22.95 -3.36
CA ALA A 452 -4.46 -22.03 -4.05
C ALA A 452 -3.57 -21.27 -3.06
N VAL A 453 -4.12 -20.73 -1.97
CA VAL A 453 -3.29 -20.08 -0.93
C VAL A 453 -2.34 -21.07 -0.27
N TYR A 454 -2.79 -22.30 -0.02
CA TYR A 454 -1.95 -23.35 0.54
C TYR A 454 -0.73 -23.66 -0.35
N ARG A 455 -0.94 -23.84 -1.66
CA ARG A 455 0.12 -24.07 -2.66
C ARG A 455 1.03 -22.88 -2.83
N LEU A 456 0.47 -21.67 -2.86
CA LEU A 456 1.23 -20.42 -3.00
C LEU A 456 2.26 -20.28 -1.88
N LEU A 457 1.89 -20.64 -0.65
CA LEU A 457 2.76 -20.63 0.53
C LEU A 457 3.57 -21.93 0.71
N GLY A 458 3.39 -22.90 -0.18
CA GLY A 458 4.10 -24.17 -0.15
C GLY A 458 5.57 -24.00 -0.52
N ASN A 459 6.42 -24.85 0.06
CA ASN A 459 7.82 -24.95 -0.33
C ASN A 459 7.92 -25.53 -1.76
N ASP A 460 8.76 -24.93 -2.61
CA ASP A 460 9.11 -25.38 -3.98
C ASP A 460 7.95 -25.41 -5.00
N TYR A 461 6.72 -25.07 -4.62
CA TYR A 461 5.62 -24.99 -5.59
C TYR A 461 5.77 -23.76 -6.51
N ILE A 462 6.33 -22.68 -5.97
CA ILE A 462 6.60 -21.43 -6.68
C ILE A 462 8.12 -21.19 -6.68
N PRO A 463 8.84 -21.59 -7.73
CA PRO A 463 10.30 -21.66 -7.70
C PRO A 463 11.00 -20.30 -7.85
N GLN A 464 10.29 -19.22 -8.18
CA GLN A 464 10.88 -17.88 -8.37
C GLN A 464 9.91 -16.77 -7.93
N TYR A 465 10.46 -15.64 -7.47
CA TYR A 465 9.64 -14.48 -7.08
C TYR A 465 8.75 -13.97 -8.21
N LYS A 466 9.23 -13.92 -9.46
CA LYS A 466 8.41 -13.45 -10.60
C LYS A 466 7.16 -14.30 -10.84
N TYR A 467 7.21 -15.58 -10.46
CA TYR A 467 6.08 -16.51 -10.54
C TYR A 467 5.10 -16.30 -9.37
N PHE A 468 5.65 -16.04 -8.18
CA PHE A 468 4.85 -15.69 -7.00
C PHE A 468 4.12 -14.36 -7.17
N ALA A 469 4.84 -13.32 -7.60
CA ALA A 469 4.41 -11.94 -7.50
C ALA A 469 3.25 -11.60 -8.42
N THR A 470 3.27 -12.10 -9.66
CA THR A 470 2.45 -11.51 -10.72
C THR A 470 1.81 -12.54 -11.66
N THR A 471 0.70 -12.12 -12.26
CA THR A 471 0.10 -12.77 -13.41
C THR A 471 0.95 -12.66 -14.68
N LYS A 472 2.01 -11.84 -14.77
CA LYS A 472 2.80 -11.69 -16.00
C LYS A 472 3.32 -13.04 -16.50
N PHE A 473 2.98 -13.38 -17.74
CA PHE A 473 3.38 -14.65 -18.32
C PHE A 473 4.89 -14.66 -18.58
N THR A 474 5.53 -15.67 -18.01
CA THR A 474 6.89 -16.10 -18.27
C THR A 474 6.84 -17.62 -18.16
N ASP A 475 7.27 -18.34 -19.18
CA ASP A 475 7.12 -19.80 -19.24
C ASP A 475 7.85 -20.44 -18.04
N PRO A 476 7.11 -21.06 -17.10
CA PRO A 476 7.73 -21.68 -15.94
C PRO A 476 8.32 -23.08 -16.24
N SER A 477 8.27 -23.56 -17.49
CA SER A 477 8.79 -24.86 -17.93
C SER A 477 8.16 -26.04 -17.17
N GLY A 478 6.84 -25.97 -16.94
CA GLY A 478 6.07 -27.00 -16.24
C GLY A 478 4.79 -26.44 -15.61
N PRO A 479 4.07 -27.24 -14.81
CA PRO A 479 2.81 -26.80 -14.22
C PRO A 479 2.97 -25.96 -12.94
N LYS A 480 4.12 -26.08 -12.27
CA LYS A 480 4.46 -25.22 -11.13
C LYS A 480 4.76 -23.80 -11.61
N GLY A 481 4.47 -22.79 -10.79
CA GLY A 481 4.69 -21.39 -11.15
C GLY A 481 3.63 -20.74 -12.07
N TYR A 482 2.54 -21.43 -12.42
CA TYR A 482 1.36 -20.79 -13.03
C TYR A 482 0.47 -20.05 -12.03
N LEU A 483 0.49 -20.49 -10.76
CA LEU A 483 -0.22 -19.84 -9.68
C LEU A 483 0.57 -18.64 -9.17
N SER A 484 -0.10 -17.50 -8.96
CA SER A 484 0.51 -16.30 -8.42
C SER A 484 -0.37 -15.62 -7.37
N LEU A 485 0.24 -14.80 -6.52
CA LEU A 485 -0.43 -13.95 -5.53
C LEU A 485 -1.46 -13.04 -6.22
N GLU A 486 -1.06 -12.43 -7.33
CA GLU A 486 -1.92 -11.52 -8.10
C GLU A 486 -3.14 -12.25 -8.71
N ALA A 487 -2.99 -13.49 -9.22
CA ALA A 487 -4.13 -14.24 -9.76
C ALA A 487 -5.19 -14.54 -8.69
N ILE A 488 -4.74 -14.87 -7.48
CA ILE A 488 -5.63 -15.10 -6.33
C ILE A 488 -6.28 -13.79 -5.90
N HIS A 489 -5.51 -12.71 -5.78
CA HIS A 489 -6.00 -11.35 -5.51
C HIS A 489 -7.11 -10.93 -6.49
N ASN A 490 -6.94 -11.15 -7.79
CA ASN A 490 -7.93 -10.79 -8.81
C ASN A 490 -9.27 -11.52 -8.58
N THR A 491 -9.21 -12.80 -8.21
CA THR A 491 -10.42 -13.57 -7.88
C THR A 491 -11.13 -12.99 -6.66
N VAL A 492 -10.38 -12.62 -5.63
CA VAL A 492 -10.93 -12.05 -4.39
C VAL A 492 -11.58 -10.68 -4.65
N HIS A 493 -10.97 -9.84 -5.48
CA HIS A 493 -11.57 -8.58 -5.96
C HIS A 493 -12.94 -8.81 -6.60
N ASN A 494 -13.04 -9.80 -7.50
CA ASN A 494 -14.30 -10.18 -8.13
C ASN A 494 -15.34 -10.69 -7.13
N CYS A 495 -14.94 -11.57 -6.20
CA CYS A 495 -15.83 -12.11 -5.17
C CYS A 495 -16.40 -11.00 -4.27
N ILE A 496 -15.64 -9.93 -3.97
CA ILE A 496 -16.11 -8.80 -3.16
C ILE A 496 -16.99 -7.85 -3.97
N GLY A 497 -16.57 -7.48 -5.18
CA GLY A 497 -17.26 -6.48 -5.98
C GLY A 497 -18.55 -7.01 -6.59
N GLY A 498 -18.52 -8.23 -7.10
CA GLY A 498 -19.53 -8.77 -8.01
C GLY A 498 -19.37 -8.19 -9.41
N ASN A 499 -19.54 -9.03 -10.43
CA ASN A 499 -19.36 -8.65 -11.83
C ASN A 499 -20.54 -9.05 -12.72
N THR A 500 -21.73 -9.19 -12.14
CA THR A 500 -22.95 -9.63 -12.84
C THR A 500 -23.94 -8.48 -13.05
N PRO A 501 -24.81 -8.52 -14.08
CA PRO A 501 -25.86 -7.50 -14.24
C PRO A 501 -26.78 -7.32 -13.03
N MET A 502 -26.87 -8.34 -12.16
CA MET A 502 -27.68 -8.36 -10.95
C MET A 502 -26.94 -7.88 -9.69
N GLY A 503 -25.72 -7.39 -9.85
CA GLY A 503 -24.89 -6.92 -8.74
C GLY A 503 -23.45 -6.74 -9.18
N ILE A 504 -23.09 -5.50 -9.50
CA ILE A 504 -21.71 -5.04 -9.62
C ILE A 504 -21.30 -4.18 -8.42
N GLY A 505 -20.01 -3.97 -8.24
CA GLY A 505 -19.48 -3.21 -7.12
C GLY A 505 -18.06 -2.72 -7.38
N HIS A 506 -17.60 -1.75 -6.59
CA HIS A 506 -16.36 -1.02 -6.90
C HIS A 506 -15.13 -1.93 -6.86
N MET A 507 -15.11 -2.92 -5.96
CA MET A 507 -14.01 -3.87 -5.83
C MET A 507 -13.75 -4.75 -7.06
N GLU A 508 -14.68 -4.87 -8.01
CA GLU A 508 -14.43 -5.63 -9.25
C GLU A 508 -13.58 -4.82 -10.26
N ALA A 509 -13.63 -3.49 -10.21
CA ALA A 509 -13.00 -2.65 -11.20
C ALA A 509 -11.71 -2.02 -10.64
N PRO A 510 -10.53 -2.27 -11.24
CA PRO A 510 -9.28 -1.68 -10.76
C PRO A 510 -9.34 -0.15 -10.73
N ALA A 511 -10.10 0.44 -11.65
CA ALA A 511 -10.22 1.88 -11.75
C ALA A 511 -10.78 2.57 -10.49
N VAL A 512 -11.58 1.85 -9.68
CA VAL A 512 -12.28 2.39 -8.51
C VAL A 512 -12.24 1.49 -7.27
N ALA A 513 -11.57 0.34 -7.30
CA ALA A 513 -11.56 -0.62 -6.20
C ALA A 513 -11.03 -0.02 -4.89
N ALA A 514 -9.99 0.82 -4.95
CA ALA A 514 -9.36 1.42 -3.78
C ALA A 514 -10.24 2.43 -3.02
N PHE A 515 -11.35 2.88 -3.61
CA PHE A 515 -12.32 3.72 -2.91
C PHE A 515 -13.16 2.92 -1.90
N ASP A 516 -13.28 1.60 -2.04
CA ASP A 516 -14.03 0.80 -1.07
C ASP A 516 -13.14 0.51 0.16
N PRO A 517 -13.58 0.82 1.40
CA PRO A 517 -12.78 0.58 2.59
C PRO A 517 -12.31 -0.87 2.80
N VAL A 518 -12.99 -1.87 2.25
CA VAL A 518 -12.55 -3.28 2.34
C VAL A 518 -11.29 -3.55 1.52
N PHE A 519 -10.97 -2.73 0.51
CA PHE A 519 -9.74 -2.80 -0.28
C PHE A 519 -8.51 -2.88 0.64
N TRP A 520 -8.46 -2.02 1.65
CA TRP A 520 -7.32 -1.92 2.55
C TRP A 520 -7.16 -3.17 3.43
N LEU A 521 -8.26 -3.80 3.84
CA LEU A 521 -8.21 -5.07 4.59
C LEU A 521 -7.80 -6.25 3.70
N HIS A 522 -8.28 -6.25 2.45
CA HIS A 522 -7.90 -7.24 1.44
C HIS A 522 -6.40 -7.16 1.13
N HIS A 523 -5.90 -5.97 0.80
CA HIS A 523 -4.50 -5.73 0.49
C HIS A 523 -3.59 -5.92 1.70
N SER A 524 -4.05 -5.65 2.92
CA SER A 524 -3.33 -6.02 4.15
C SER A 524 -3.10 -7.53 4.25
N ASN A 525 -4.05 -8.37 3.82
CA ASN A 525 -3.83 -9.82 3.73
C ASN A 525 -2.96 -10.22 2.53
N VAL A 526 -3.03 -9.53 1.40
CA VAL A 526 -2.11 -9.76 0.26
C VAL A 526 -0.66 -9.49 0.69
N ASP A 527 -0.44 -8.41 1.45
CA ASP A 527 0.86 -8.09 2.03
C ASP A 527 1.31 -9.11 3.09
N ARG A 528 0.38 -9.64 3.88
CA ARG A 528 0.61 -10.75 4.80
C ARG A 528 1.04 -12.03 4.07
N LEU A 529 0.40 -12.37 2.95
CA LEU A 529 0.79 -13.52 2.14
C LEU A 529 2.19 -13.35 1.54
N LEU A 530 2.55 -12.12 1.12
CA LEU A 530 3.93 -11.79 0.77
C LEU A 530 4.88 -12.00 1.96
N TYR A 531 4.54 -11.51 3.14
CA TYR A 531 5.34 -11.71 4.36
C TYR A 531 5.56 -13.20 4.67
N LEU A 532 4.51 -14.02 4.66
CA LEU A 532 4.60 -15.46 4.91
C LEU A 532 5.41 -16.17 3.82
N TRP A 533 5.19 -15.84 2.55
CA TRP A 533 5.97 -16.38 1.45
C TRP A 533 7.45 -16.02 1.57
N GLN A 534 7.79 -14.80 2.00
CA GLN A 534 9.17 -14.38 2.26
C GLN A 534 9.82 -15.18 3.41
N GLN A 535 9.04 -15.67 4.38
CA GLN A 535 9.59 -16.54 5.43
C GLN A 535 9.93 -17.93 4.89
N VAL A 536 9.16 -18.44 3.92
CA VAL A 536 9.38 -19.75 3.30
C VAL A 536 10.45 -19.69 2.21
N ASN A 537 10.41 -18.65 1.37
CA ASN A 537 11.11 -18.55 0.09
C ASN A 537 11.96 -17.28 0.00
N GLY A 538 12.40 -16.74 1.14
CA GLY A 538 13.05 -15.42 1.22
C GLY A 538 14.32 -15.27 0.37
N SER A 539 15.00 -16.38 0.08
CA SER A 539 16.17 -16.42 -0.80
C SER A 539 15.83 -16.17 -2.28
N LEU A 540 14.57 -16.33 -2.71
CA LEU A 540 14.13 -16.22 -4.11
C LEU A 540 13.80 -14.78 -4.57
N TRP A 541 14.13 -13.77 -3.75
CA TRP A 541 13.81 -12.36 -3.99
C TRP A 541 14.55 -11.78 -5.20
N PHE A 542 13.81 -11.38 -6.25
CA PHE A 542 14.31 -10.68 -7.45
C PHE A 542 15.69 -11.15 -7.92
N HIS A 543 15.77 -12.35 -8.53
CA HIS A 543 17.01 -12.81 -9.16
C HIS A 543 17.13 -12.31 -10.59
N SER A 544 18.29 -11.75 -10.91
CA SER A 544 18.66 -11.25 -12.23
C SER A 544 19.46 -12.33 -12.97
N SER A 545 18.83 -13.05 -13.89
CA SER A 545 19.58 -13.92 -14.82
C SER A 545 18.99 -14.08 -16.21
N ASP A 546 17.75 -13.66 -16.46
CA ASP A 546 17.10 -14.03 -17.73
C ASP A 546 17.03 -12.88 -18.75
N GLY A 547 17.62 -11.71 -18.47
CA GLY A 547 17.70 -10.59 -19.43
C GLY A 547 16.37 -10.06 -19.97
N CYS A 548 15.23 -10.51 -19.42
CA CYS A 548 13.87 -10.29 -19.92
C CYS A 548 12.96 -9.48 -18.96
N ASP A 549 13.46 -9.07 -17.79
CA ASP A 549 12.68 -8.28 -16.85
C ASP A 549 13.04 -6.79 -16.98
N ASP A 550 12.10 -5.99 -17.49
CA ASP A 550 12.20 -4.51 -17.55
C ASP A 550 12.24 -3.87 -16.15
N GLU A 551 11.90 -4.64 -15.10
CA GLU A 551 11.72 -4.19 -13.71
C GLU A 551 12.62 -4.97 -12.75
N SER A 552 13.47 -4.27 -12.00
CA SER A 552 14.31 -4.82 -10.93
C SER A 552 13.77 -4.44 -9.55
N ALA A 553 14.34 -5.04 -8.49
CA ALA A 553 14.03 -4.69 -7.10
C ALA A 553 14.34 -3.22 -6.73
N THR A 554 15.18 -2.55 -7.53
CA THR A 554 15.56 -1.14 -7.35
C THR A 554 14.70 -0.18 -8.16
N THR A 555 13.75 -0.69 -8.95
CA THR A 555 12.80 0.12 -9.70
C THR A 555 12.00 1.03 -8.75
N PRO A 556 11.90 2.34 -9.02
CA PRO A 556 11.13 3.25 -8.18
C PRO A 556 9.64 2.88 -8.11
N LEU A 557 9.14 2.64 -6.89
CA LEU A 557 7.72 2.44 -6.57
C LEU A 557 7.02 3.79 -6.49
N ARG A 558 6.80 4.41 -7.65
CA ARG A 558 6.09 5.69 -7.75
C ARG A 558 4.62 5.51 -7.35
N PRO A 559 4.00 6.50 -6.70
CA PRO A 559 4.52 7.84 -6.36
C PRO A 559 5.09 7.92 -4.93
N PHE A 560 5.45 6.79 -4.31
CA PHE A 560 5.75 6.73 -2.88
C PHE A 560 7.18 7.19 -2.58
N ARG A 561 7.29 8.31 -1.87
CA ARG A 561 8.59 8.90 -1.50
C ARG A 561 8.98 8.56 -0.08
N LYS A 562 10.23 8.16 0.14
CA LYS A 562 10.88 8.13 1.45
C LYS A 562 11.28 9.53 1.91
N TYR A 563 11.69 10.38 0.96
CA TYR A 563 12.13 11.76 1.21
C TYR A 563 11.92 12.68 -0.01
N VAL A 564 12.06 14.00 0.18
CA VAL A 564 11.87 15.01 -0.86
C VAL A 564 13.11 15.11 -1.76
N GLY A 565 13.02 14.65 -3.02
CA GLY A 565 14.13 14.69 -3.97
C GLY A 565 13.90 13.85 -5.24
N LYS A 566 14.77 13.99 -6.26
CA LYS A 566 14.62 13.28 -7.56
C LYS A 566 14.74 11.75 -7.43
N HIS A 567 15.51 11.28 -6.45
CA HIS A 567 15.79 9.86 -6.19
C HIS A 567 15.13 9.33 -4.90
N GLY A 568 14.22 10.10 -4.30
CA GLY A 568 13.64 9.79 -3.00
C GLY A 568 12.48 8.80 -3.00
N PHE A 569 12.30 7.99 -4.04
CA PHE A 569 11.21 7.00 -4.10
C PHE A 569 11.58 5.71 -3.35
N TYR A 570 10.58 5.05 -2.78
CA TYR A 570 10.74 3.67 -2.34
C TYR A 570 11.05 2.76 -3.54
N ASN A 571 11.69 1.63 -3.27
CA ASN A 571 11.85 0.51 -4.19
C ASN A 571 11.54 -0.80 -3.44
N SER A 572 11.49 -1.92 -4.14
CA SER A 572 11.14 -3.22 -3.55
C SER A 572 12.11 -3.63 -2.43
N ASP A 573 13.41 -3.38 -2.58
CA ASP A 573 14.40 -3.66 -1.53
C ASP A 573 14.18 -2.84 -0.26
N ALA A 574 13.84 -1.55 -0.40
CA ALA A 574 13.57 -0.65 0.71
C ALA A 574 12.30 -1.01 1.51
N VAL A 575 11.41 -1.84 0.96
CA VAL A 575 10.19 -2.33 1.64
C VAL A 575 10.17 -3.85 1.83
N ARG A 576 11.31 -4.51 1.66
CA ARG A 576 11.40 -5.97 1.77
C ARG A 576 11.08 -6.46 3.17
N LYS A 577 11.58 -5.80 4.21
CA LYS A 577 11.42 -6.16 5.63
C LYS A 577 10.33 -5.31 6.28
N THR A 578 9.28 -5.94 6.79
CA THR A 578 8.16 -5.22 7.43
C THR A 578 8.57 -4.54 8.74
N SER A 579 9.51 -5.14 9.49
CA SER A 579 10.05 -4.57 10.74
C SER A 579 10.63 -3.17 10.53
N ASP A 580 11.34 -2.96 9.43
CA ASP A 580 11.96 -1.68 9.06
C ASP A 580 10.91 -0.63 8.67
N LEU A 581 9.68 -1.09 8.39
CA LEU A 581 8.51 -0.27 8.11
C LEU A 581 7.62 -0.05 9.35
N GLY A 582 8.06 -0.54 10.52
CA GLY A 582 7.38 -0.31 11.79
C GLY A 582 6.15 -1.19 12.02
N TYR A 583 6.03 -2.32 11.32
CA TYR A 583 4.97 -3.30 11.56
C TYR A 583 5.42 -4.76 11.34
N THR A 584 4.68 -5.69 11.93
CA THR A 584 4.76 -7.13 11.63
C THR A 584 3.34 -7.71 11.60
N TYR A 585 3.21 -9.03 11.51
CA TYR A 585 1.94 -9.75 11.57
C TYR A 585 1.84 -10.58 12.85
N ASP A 586 0.63 -10.79 13.36
CA ASP A 586 0.39 -11.69 14.49
C ASP A 586 0.82 -13.15 14.25
N ASP A 587 1.07 -13.55 13.00
CA ASP A 587 1.75 -14.82 12.70
C ASP A 587 3.16 -14.89 13.25
N SER A 588 3.88 -13.77 13.45
CA SER A 588 5.24 -13.79 14.02
C SER A 588 5.26 -14.56 15.33
N ASP A 589 4.24 -14.37 16.17
CA ASP A 589 4.10 -15.02 17.49
C ASP A 589 3.92 -16.54 17.40
N LYS A 590 3.55 -17.04 16.22
CA LYS A 590 3.29 -18.44 15.96
C LYS A 590 4.39 -19.12 15.17
N ILE A 591 5.30 -18.35 14.58
CA ILE A 591 6.36 -18.88 13.70
C ILE A 591 7.76 -18.65 14.24
N THR A 592 7.93 -17.83 15.29
CA THR A 592 9.25 -17.59 15.90
C THR A 592 9.48 -18.41 17.17
N ASP A 593 10.74 -18.68 17.49
CA ASP A 593 11.16 -19.27 18.76
C ASP A 593 11.22 -18.25 19.90
N GLY A 594 11.72 -18.67 21.07
CA GLY A 594 11.86 -17.81 22.26
C GLY A 594 12.90 -16.69 22.11
N GLU A 595 13.75 -16.75 21.08
CA GLU A 595 14.73 -15.72 20.74
C GLU A 595 14.21 -14.76 19.65
N GLY A 596 13.05 -15.06 19.06
CA GLY A 596 12.43 -14.27 17.99
C GLY A 596 12.89 -14.65 16.59
N HIS A 597 13.61 -15.76 16.42
CA HIS A 597 14.01 -16.28 15.11
C HIS A 597 12.91 -17.12 14.50
N VAL A 598 12.68 -17.00 13.19
CA VAL A 598 11.69 -17.82 12.48
C VAL A 598 12.13 -19.29 12.48
N CYS A 599 11.23 -20.17 12.92
CA CYS A 599 11.38 -21.60 12.93
C CYS A 599 10.56 -22.22 11.79
N ASP A 600 11.23 -22.93 10.88
CA ASP A 600 10.62 -23.59 9.72
C ASP A 600 9.46 -24.53 10.09
N GLU A 601 9.62 -25.30 11.16
CA GLU A 601 8.58 -26.23 11.64
C GLU A 601 7.33 -25.48 12.11
N PHE A 602 7.52 -24.37 12.83
CA PHE A 602 6.42 -23.54 13.32
C PHE A 602 5.71 -22.81 12.18
N LEU A 603 6.47 -22.31 11.20
CA LEU A 603 5.94 -21.71 9.98
C LEU A 603 5.10 -22.70 9.17
N ARG A 604 5.63 -23.90 8.91
CA ARG A 604 4.91 -24.96 8.19
C ARG A 604 3.67 -25.40 8.94
N LYS A 605 3.77 -25.58 10.26
CA LYS A 605 2.62 -25.85 11.14
C LYS A 605 1.55 -24.79 11.00
N ARG A 606 1.91 -23.51 11.07
CA ARG A 606 0.97 -22.39 10.91
C ARG A 606 0.26 -22.43 9.54
N ILE A 607 1.00 -22.64 8.46
CA ILE A 607 0.44 -22.74 7.10
C ILE A 607 -0.49 -23.96 6.96
N ASN A 608 -0.07 -25.12 7.46
CA ASN A 608 -0.85 -26.36 7.42
C ASN A 608 -2.13 -26.26 8.28
N GLU A 609 -2.09 -25.59 9.43
CA GLU A 609 -3.25 -25.33 10.28
C GLU A 609 -4.27 -24.38 9.63
N LEU A 610 -3.80 -23.31 8.98
CA LEU A 610 -4.67 -22.33 8.36
C LEU A 610 -5.26 -22.83 7.04
N TYR A 611 -4.40 -23.36 6.16
CA TYR A 611 -4.72 -23.56 4.74
C TYR A 611 -4.65 -25.02 4.30
N GLY A 612 -3.94 -25.88 5.04
CA GLY A 612 -3.81 -27.30 4.71
C GLY A 612 -5.12 -28.10 4.84
N PRO A 613 -5.06 -29.42 4.53
CA PRO A 613 -6.09 -30.41 4.86
C PRO A 613 -6.51 -30.43 6.34
N ASP A 614 -7.61 -31.14 6.62
CA ASP A 614 -8.02 -31.35 8.01
C ASP A 614 -7.00 -32.22 8.76
N LYS A 615 -7.02 -32.19 10.10
CA LYS A 615 -5.98 -32.80 10.94
C LYS A 615 -5.80 -34.29 10.62
N ASP A 616 -6.91 -35.00 10.45
CA ASP A 616 -6.94 -36.44 10.23
C ASP A 616 -6.19 -36.85 8.95
N ALA A 617 -6.14 -35.98 7.94
CA ALA A 617 -5.39 -36.23 6.71
C ALA A 617 -3.87 -36.25 6.91
N PHE A 618 -3.36 -35.58 7.96
CA PHE A 618 -1.95 -35.63 8.35
C PHE A 618 -1.62 -36.82 9.25
N GLU A 619 -2.60 -37.36 10.00
CA GLU A 619 -2.39 -38.53 10.86
C GLU A 619 -2.28 -39.84 10.07
N ARG A 620 -2.78 -39.84 8.83
CA ARG A 620 -2.69 -40.94 7.87
C ARG A 620 -2.31 -40.39 6.50
N PRO A 621 -1.06 -39.93 6.34
CA PRO A 621 -0.62 -39.32 5.10
C PRO A 621 -0.65 -40.37 3.99
N GLU A 622 -1.40 -40.08 2.94
CA GLU A 622 -1.42 -40.90 1.74
C GLU A 622 -1.02 -40.05 0.54
N THR A 623 -0.39 -40.69 -0.44
CA THR A 623 -0.20 -40.03 -1.73
C THR A 623 -1.56 -39.88 -2.40
N ASP A 624 -1.83 -38.68 -2.86
CA ASP A 624 -3.10 -38.31 -3.45
C ASP A 624 -2.89 -37.74 -4.86
N VAL A 625 -3.91 -37.84 -5.72
CA VAL A 625 -3.82 -37.46 -7.14
C VAL A 625 -4.15 -35.97 -7.28
N ASP A 626 -3.30 -35.24 -8.00
CA ASP A 626 -3.28 -33.77 -8.00
C ASP A 626 -3.58 -33.17 -9.38
N PRO A 627 -4.87 -33.01 -9.75
CA PRO A 627 -5.26 -32.35 -10.99
C PRO A 627 -5.23 -30.83 -10.88
N VAL A 628 -4.60 -30.16 -11.84
CA VAL A 628 -4.54 -28.69 -11.96
C VAL A 628 -4.79 -28.23 -13.39
N ILE A 629 -5.50 -27.12 -13.55
CA ILE A 629 -5.67 -26.43 -14.83
C ILE A 629 -4.75 -25.22 -14.86
N ASN A 630 -3.88 -25.16 -15.87
CA ASN A 630 -3.03 -23.99 -16.14
C ASN A 630 -3.64 -23.17 -17.26
N ILE A 631 -3.57 -21.85 -17.09
CA ILE A 631 -4.20 -20.88 -17.97
C ILE A 631 -3.14 -19.87 -18.37
N ASP A 632 -2.89 -19.76 -19.67
CA ASP A 632 -2.16 -18.65 -20.28
C ASP A 632 -3.16 -17.83 -21.11
N TYR A 633 -3.24 -16.53 -20.85
CA TYR A 633 -4.31 -15.69 -21.37
C TYR A 633 -3.85 -14.26 -21.66
N ASP A 634 -4.46 -13.64 -22.65
CA ASP A 634 -4.31 -12.23 -22.95
C ASP A 634 -5.37 -11.42 -22.21
N ARG A 635 -4.95 -10.71 -21.15
CA ARG A 635 -5.80 -9.78 -20.38
C ARG A 635 -6.56 -8.77 -21.25
N TYR A 636 -6.05 -8.48 -22.45
CA TYR A 636 -6.57 -7.46 -23.35
C TYR A 636 -7.28 -8.03 -24.58
N ALA A 637 -7.52 -9.33 -24.64
CA ALA A 637 -8.15 -10.02 -25.77
C ALA A 637 -9.49 -9.38 -26.19
N LEU A 638 -10.24 -8.81 -25.23
CA LEU A 638 -11.52 -8.13 -25.45
C LEU A 638 -11.42 -6.60 -25.34
N GLY A 639 -10.28 -6.03 -25.76
CA GLY A 639 -10.04 -4.59 -25.68
C GLY A 639 -9.93 -4.10 -24.23
N GLY A 640 -9.44 -4.94 -23.32
CA GLY A 640 -9.33 -4.64 -21.89
C GLY A 640 -10.64 -4.74 -21.11
N LEU A 641 -11.75 -5.13 -21.75
CA LEU A 641 -12.96 -5.49 -21.03
C LEU A 641 -12.70 -6.75 -20.20
N GLN A 642 -13.09 -6.72 -18.93
CA GLN A 642 -12.85 -7.85 -18.04
C GLN A 642 -13.67 -9.06 -18.49
N TYR A 643 -13.12 -10.26 -18.37
CA TYR A 643 -13.81 -11.52 -18.57
C TYR A 643 -13.44 -12.52 -17.47
N THR A 644 -14.27 -13.54 -17.34
CA THR A 644 -14.06 -14.63 -16.38
C THR A 644 -14.06 -15.95 -17.13
N LEU A 645 -13.10 -16.81 -16.83
CA LEU A 645 -13.16 -18.23 -17.17
C LEU A 645 -13.72 -18.98 -15.97
N PHE A 646 -14.82 -19.70 -16.17
CA PHE A 646 -15.41 -20.56 -15.16
C PHE A 646 -15.17 -22.03 -15.54
N PHE A 647 -14.78 -22.85 -14.57
CA PHE A 647 -14.55 -24.28 -14.71
C PHE A 647 -15.50 -25.03 -13.79
N PHE A 648 -16.24 -25.99 -14.34
CA PHE A 648 -17.26 -26.75 -13.63
C PHE A 648 -16.91 -28.22 -13.60
N ILE A 649 -17.24 -28.87 -12.48
CA ILE A 649 -17.22 -30.32 -12.33
C ILE A 649 -18.67 -30.76 -12.09
N GLY A 650 -19.27 -31.37 -13.10
CA GLY A 650 -20.68 -31.76 -13.09
C GLY A 650 -21.61 -30.82 -13.87
N PRO A 651 -22.93 -31.05 -13.78
CA PRO A 651 -23.90 -30.37 -14.63
C PRO A 651 -23.99 -28.87 -14.36
N VAL A 652 -24.17 -28.09 -15.43
CA VAL A 652 -24.37 -26.63 -15.35
C VAL A 652 -25.84 -26.29 -15.63
N ARG A 653 -26.49 -25.64 -14.66
CA ARG A 653 -27.93 -25.31 -14.74
C ARG A 653 -28.14 -24.00 -15.50
N ARG A 654 -28.86 -24.04 -16.62
CA ARG A 654 -29.06 -22.87 -17.51
C ARG A 654 -29.63 -21.62 -16.83
N ASN A 655 -30.47 -21.78 -15.80
CA ASN A 655 -31.14 -20.66 -15.11
C ASN A 655 -30.39 -20.16 -13.86
N VAL A 656 -29.18 -20.64 -13.62
CA VAL A 656 -28.33 -20.21 -12.51
C VAL A 656 -27.15 -19.43 -13.08
N PRO A 657 -26.81 -18.23 -12.56
CA PRO A 657 -25.61 -17.52 -13.00
C PRO A 657 -24.36 -18.40 -12.83
N TYR A 658 -23.42 -18.36 -13.77
CA TYR A 658 -22.21 -19.20 -13.76
C TYR A 658 -21.43 -19.11 -12.43
N ALA A 659 -21.24 -17.89 -11.90
CA ALA A 659 -20.59 -17.65 -10.61
C ALA A 659 -21.33 -18.24 -9.39
N GLN A 660 -22.57 -18.72 -9.56
CA GLN A 660 -23.39 -19.27 -8.48
C GLN A 660 -23.67 -20.77 -8.63
N GLN A 661 -23.17 -21.41 -9.68
CA GLN A 661 -23.35 -22.85 -9.92
C GLN A 661 -22.78 -23.67 -8.75
N GLU A 662 -23.48 -24.73 -8.36
CA GLU A 662 -22.97 -25.69 -7.36
C GLU A 662 -21.76 -26.48 -7.90
N SER A 663 -21.75 -26.73 -9.21
CA SER A 663 -20.66 -27.40 -9.93
C SER A 663 -19.46 -26.51 -10.19
N LEU A 664 -19.49 -25.21 -9.81
CA LEU A 664 -18.36 -24.30 -10.04
C LEU A 664 -17.16 -24.73 -9.20
N ALA A 665 -16.17 -25.32 -9.86
CA ALA A 665 -14.94 -25.81 -9.23
C ALA A 665 -13.90 -24.72 -9.08
N GLY A 666 -13.81 -23.79 -10.02
CA GLY A 666 -12.87 -22.68 -9.94
C GLY A 666 -13.07 -21.66 -11.05
N SER A 667 -12.39 -20.53 -10.92
CA SER A 667 -12.49 -19.45 -11.89
C SER A 667 -11.20 -18.65 -11.99
N MET A 668 -11.01 -17.99 -13.12
CA MET A 668 -9.99 -16.95 -13.31
C MET A 668 -10.70 -15.67 -13.77
N TYR A 669 -10.37 -14.54 -13.16
CA TYR A 669 -10.92 -13.22 -13.49
C TYR A 669 -9.84 -12.26 -13.96
N THR A 670 -10.08 -11.57 -15.08
CA THR A 670 -9.14 -10.58 -15.62
C THR A 670 -9.39 -9.20 -15.02
N PHE A 671 -8.74 -8.91 -13.89
CA PHE A 671 -8.77 -7.58 -13.27
C PHE A 671 -8.02 -6.58 -14.16
N SER A 672 -8.75 -5.87 -15.00
CA SER A 672 -8.22 -4.96 -16.04
C SER A 672 -9.17 -3.81 -16.29
N SER A 673 -8.68 -2.76 -16.94
CA SER A 673 -9.47 -1.62 -17.38
C SER A 673 -9.60 -1.64 -18.91
N PRO A 674 -10.75 -1.22 -19.47
CA PRO A 674 -10.92 -1.06 -20.91
C PRO A 674 -9.83 -0.18 -21.54
N LEU A 675 -9.34 -0.60 -22.71
CA LEU A 675 -8.30 0.13 -23.44
C LEU A 675 -8.91 1.33 -24.16
N GLN A 676 -8.41 2.52 -23.85
CA GLN A 676 -8.80 3.76 -24.53
C GLN A 676 -7.98 3.94 -25.82
N ARG A 677 -8.23 3.12 -26.86
CA ARG A 677 -7.55 3.22 -28.16
C ARG A 677 -8.30 4.16 -29.12
N SER A 678 -7.57 5.04 -29.82
CA SER A 678 -8.06 5.62 -31.07
C SER A 678 -8.08 4.51 -32.13
N SER A 679 -9.21 4.24 -32.77
CA SER A 679 -9.30 3.25 -33.85
C SER A 679 -8.39 3.64 -35.03
N LYS A 680 -7.17 3.09 -35.03
CA LYS A 680 -6.34 2.93 -36.22
C LYS A 680 -6.00 1.44 -36.34
N ARG A 681 -6.99 0.62 -36.71
CA ARG A 681 -6.69 -0.57 -37.50
C ARG A 681 -6.79 -0.13 -38.95
N GLU A 682 -5.67 -0.14 -39.67
CA GLU A 682 -5.68 -0.05 -41.13
C GLU A 682 -6.42 -1.28 -41.65
N GLY A 683 -7.60 -1.09 -42.27
CA GLY A 683 -8.29 -2.15 -43.01
C GLY A 683 -9.81 -2.25 -42.83
N ASP A 684 -10.40 -1.72 -41.74
CA ASP A 684 -11.86 -1.79 -41.55
C ASP A 684 -12.54 -0.48 -41.95
N GLY A 685 -13.36 -0.56 -43.01
CA GLY A 685 -14.09 0.55 -43.62
C GLY A 685 -15.36 0.97 -42.87
N ASP A 686 -15.56 0.57 -41.61
CA ASP A 686 -16.74 0.99 -40.84
C ASP A 686 -16.35 1.75 -39.57
N SER A 687 -16.51 3.07 -39.65
CA SER A 687 -16.10 4.03 -38.62
C SER A 687 -17.23 4.28 -37.61
N THR A 688 -17.48 3.36 -36.69
CA THR A 688 -18.21 3.69 -35.45
C THR A 688 -17.26 4.31 -34.44
N LYS A 689 -16.95 5.60 -34.65
CA LYS A 689 -16.18 6.41 -33.69
C LYS A 689 -16.99 6.53 -32.40
N SER A 690 -16.48 6.00 -31.28
CA SER A 690 -17.00 6.39 -29.96
C SER A 690 -16.86 7.90 -29.81
N LYS A 691 -17.99 8.60 -29.69
CA LYS A 691 -18.03 10.07 -29.54
C LYS A 691 -17.50 10.56 -28.18
N TYR A 692 -17.16 9.66 -27.26
CA TYR A 692 -16.90 9.99 -25.86
C TYR A 692 -15.52 9.57 -25.32
N SER A 693 -14.66 8.91 -26.10
CA SER A 693 -13.35 8.48 -25.59
C SER A 693 -12.26 9.54 -25.82
N SER A 694 -11.78 10.15 -24.74
CA SER A 694 -10.58 10.98 -24.73
C SER A 694 -9.34 10.07 -24.79
N PRO A 695 -8.51 10.09 -25.87
CA PRO A 695 -7.30 9.26 -25.95
C PRO A 695 -6.21 9.62 -24.91
N ALA A 696 -6.45 10.64 -24.09
CA ALA A 696 -5.44 11.31 -23.27
C ALA A 696 -5.31 10.72 -21.84
N THR A 697 -6.23 9.88 -21.39
CA THR A 697 -6.36 9.50 -19.96
C THR A 697 -6.64 8.01 -19.73
N GLY A 698 -6.21 7.11 -20.61
CA GLY A 698 -6.33 5.66 -20.37
C GLY A 698 -5.35 5.14 -19.29
N CYS A 699 -5.62 3.97 -18.70
CA CYS A 699 -4.70 3.34 -17.76
C CYS A 699 -3.34 3.06 -18.44
N SER A 700 -2.27 3.72 -17.98
CA SER A 700 -0.95 3.66 -18.61
C SER A 700 -0.32 2.27 -18.53
N ASN A 701 -0.41 1.61 -17.37
CA ASN A 701 0.06 0.23 -17.20
C ASN A 701 -0.61 -0.70 -18.21
N CYS A 702 -1.95 -0.62 -18.33
CA CYS A 702 -2.71 -1.48 -19.24
C CYS A 702 -2.38 -1.24 -20.72
N ASN A 703 -2.33 0.01 -21.16
CA ASN A 703 -2.03 0.35 -22.55
C ASN A 703 -0.62 -0.12 -22.95
N LYS A 704 0.40 0.11 -22.13
CA LYS A 704 1.78 -0.34 -22.41
C LYS A 704 1.88 -1.84 -22.59
N GLN A 705 1.24 -2.60 -21.69
CA GLN A 705 1.27 -4.05 -21.75
C GLN A 705 0.52 -4.60 -22.96
N ALA A 706 -0.64 -4.03 -23.27
CA ALA A 706 -1.41 -4.41 -24.45
C ALA A 706 -0.65 -4.12 -25.75
N ASP A 707 0.08 -3.01 -25.83
CA ASP A 707 0.89 -2.65 -26.99
C ASP A 707 2.14 -3.55 -27.12
N ALA A 708 2.71 -3.99 -26.01
CA ALA A 708 3.82 -4.95 -25.96
C ALA A 708 3.38 -6.41 -26.13
N GLY A 709 2.07 -6.70 -26.21
CA GLY A 709 1.54 -8.07 -26.33
C GLY A 709 1.82 -8.93 -25.10
N VAL A 710 1.92 -8.32 -23.91
CA VAL A 710 2.20 -9.04 -22.65
C VAL A 710 1.02 -9.93 -22.30
N ARG A 711 1.29 -11.21 -22.10
CA ARG A 711 0.30 -12.20 -21.65
C ARG A 711 0.32 -12.37 -20.13
N SER A 712 -0.64 -13.13 -19.64
CA SER A 712 -0.84 -13.42 -18.22
C SER A 712 -1.07 -14.91 -17.96
N ARG A 713 -0.87 -15.33 -16.71
CA ARG A 713 -1.04 -16.70 -16.25
C ARG A 713 -1.91 -16.81 -15.01
N ALA A 714 -2.56 -17.95 -14.86
CA ALA A 714 -3.27 -18.36 -13.67
C ALA A 714 -3.30 -19.89 -13.56
N GLN A 715 -3.68 -20.40 -12.39
CA GLN A 715 -3.89 -21.82 -12.17
C GLN A 715 -5.15 -22.05 -11.33
N VAL A 716 -5.88 -23.10 -11.67
CA VAL A 716 -7.04 -23.58 -10.91
C VAL A 716 -6.73 -24.99 -10.38
N PRO A 717 -6.37 -25.12 -9.10
CA PRO A 717 -6.25 -26.42 -8.45
C PRO A 717 -7.61 -27.10 -8.30
N LEU A 718 -7.70 -28.40 -8.62
CA LEU A 718 -8.93 -29.17 -8.54
C LEU A 718 -8.91 -30.24 -7.43
N THR A 719 -7.76 -30.45 -6.77
CA THR A 719 -7.53 -31.53 -5.79
C THR A 719 -8.54 -31.54 -4.65
N ARG A 720 -8.93 -30.37 -4.13
CA ARG A 720 -9.93 -30.29 -3.05
C ARG A 720 -11.36 -30.24 -3.58
N SER A 721 -11.54 -29.74 -4.81
CA SER A 721 -12.85 -29.62 -5.46
C SER A 721 -13.39 -30.93 -6.00
N ILE A 722 -12.52 -31.92 -6.22
CA ILE A 722 -12.90 -33.26 -6.71
C ILE A 722 -12.79 -34.27 -5.55
N PRO A 723 -13.85 -35.03 -5.24
CA PRO A 723 -13.79 -36.06 -4.21
C PRO A 723 -12.73 -37.12 -4.52
N ARG A 724 -12.00 -37.55 -3.48
CA ARG A 724 -10.83 -38.42 -3.61
C ARG A 724 -11.14 -39.77 -4.27
N GLU A 725 -12.32 -40.31 -4.00
CA GLU A 725 -12.84 -41.55 -4.59
C GLU A 725 -13.06 -41.47 -6.11
N LYS A 726 -13.09 -40.26 -6.71
CA LYS A 726 -13.16 -40.04 -8.15
C LYS A 726 -11.80 -39.89 -8.81
N ARG A 727 -10.72 -39.90 -8.02
CA ARG A 727 -9.35 -39.63 -8.45
C ARG A 727 -8.34 -40.50 -7.69
N THR A 728 -8.63 -41.80 -7.50
CA THR A 728 -7.70 -42.67 -6.75
C THR A 728 -6.44 -43.00 -7.53
N THR A 729 -6.53 -43.00 -8.86
CA THR A 729 -5.38 -43.08 -9.78
C THR A 729 -5.43 -41.96 -10.82
N ARG A 730 -4.30 -41.68 -11.48
CA ARG A 730 -4.24 -40.72 -12.60
C ARG A 730 -5.23 -41.08 -13.71
N ALA A 731 -5.34 -42.36 -14.06
CA ALA A 731 -6.22 -42.83 -15.13
C ALA A 731 -7.70 -42.63 -14.78
N GLU A 732 -8.08 -42.87 -13.53
CA GLU A 732 -9.45 -42.62 -13.06
C GLU A 732 -9.77 -41.13 -13.00
N ALA A 733 -8.84 -40.31 -12.52
CA ALA A 733 -8.99 -38.86 -12.49
C ALA A 733 -9.16 -38.29 -13.90
N GLU A 734 -8.34 -38.74 -14.86
CA GLU A 734 -8.46 -38.36 -16.27
C GLU A 734 -9.81 -38.76 -16.85
N LYS A 735 -10.25 -40.00 -16.59
CA LYS A 735 -11.56 -40.49 -17.06
C LYS A 735 -12.70 -39.64 -16.48
N PHE A 736 -12.68 -39.40 -15.17
CA PHE A 736 -13.71 -38.61 -14.48
C PHE A 736 -13.76 -37.18 -15.03
N LEU A 737 -12.60 -36.53 -15.17
CA LEU A 737 -12.53 -35.19 -15.74
C LEU A 737 -13.09 -35.16 -17.16
N LYS A 738 -12.88 -36.21 -17.97
CA LYS A 738 -13.34 -36.22 -19.38
C LYS A 738 -14.86 -36.21 -19.47
N GLU A 739 -15.50 -36.82 -18.48
CA GLU A 739 -16.95 -36.93 -18.38
C GLU A 739 -17.58 -35.67 -17.75
N GLU A 740 -16.90 -35.04 -16.78
CA GLU A 740 -17.52 -34.05 -15.88
C GLU A 740 -16.95 -32.63 -15.98
N LEU A 741 -15.74 -32.44 -16.54
CA LEU A 741 -15.12 -31.11 -16.65
C LEU A 741 -15.70 -30.35 -17.83
N SER A 742 -16.25 -29.18 -17.55
CA SER A 742 -16.67 -28.23 -18.58
C SER A 742 -16.24 -26.81 -18.24
N TRP A 743 -16.14 -25.92 -19.22
CA TRP A 743 -15.70 -24.54 -18.99
C TRP A 743 -16.36 -23.54 -19.93
N VAL A 744 -16.42 -22.28 -19.49
CA VAL A 744 -16.97 -21.18 -20.29
C VAL A 744 -16.19 -19.89 -20.04
N ALA A 745 -15.98 -19.10 -21.10
CA ALA A 745 -15.54 -17.71 -20.98
C ALA A 745 -16.76 -16.77 -21.03
N VAL A 746 -16.81 -15.80 -20.12
CA VAL A 746 -17.92 -14.84 -20.02
C VAL A 746 -17.37 -13.44 -19.90
N ILE A 747 -17.87 -12.51 -20.71
CA ILE A 747 -17.55 -11.10 -20.55
C ILE A 747 -18.23 -10.55 -19.28
N SER A 748 -17.49 -9.80 -18.48
CA SER A 748 -18.00 -9.20 -17.25
C SER A 748 -19.11 -8.21 -17.57
N ARG A 749 -20.08 -8.08 -16.66
CA ARG A 749 -21.25 -7.19 -16.76
C ARG A 749 -22.24 -7.48 -17.90
N GLY A 750 -21.94 -8.40 -18.82
CA GLY A 750 -22.80 -8.70 -19.98
C GLY A 750 -23.48 -10.06 -19.95
N SER A 751 -23.13 -10.96 -19.02
CA SER A 751 -23.56 -12.38 -19.01
C SER A 751 -23.33 -13.14 -20.34
N LEU A 752 -22.62 -12.53 -21.30
CA LEU A 752 -22.48 -13.04 -22.65
C LEU A 752 -21.32 -14.04 -22.67
N ARG A 753 -21.63 -15.27 -23.10
CA ARG A 753 -20.62 -16.29 -23.40
C ARG A 753 -19.76 -15.81 -24.56
N MET A 754 -18.45 -15.93 -24.40
CA MET A 754 -17.45 -15.66 -25.42
C MET A 754 -16.90 -17.00 -25.91
N PRO A 755 -17.14 -17.39 -27.18
CA PRO A 755 -16.54 -18.60 -27.73
C PRO A 755 -15.02 -18.54 -27.67
N ARG A 756 -14.35 -19.67 -27.46
CA ARG A 756 -12.88 -19.74 -27.43
C ARG A 756 -12.23 -19.09 -28.65
N GLU A 757 -12.86 -19.21 -29.81
CA GLU A 757 -12.37 -18.67 -31.09
C GLU A 757 -12.13 -17.15 -31.04
N VAL A 758 -12.87 -16.43 -30.20
CA VAL A 758 -12.68 -14.97 -30.04
C VAL A 758 -11.30 -14.63 -29.49
N PHE A 759 -10.74 -15.50 -28.64
CA PHE A 759 -9.43 -15.30 -28.04
C PHE A 759 -8.29 -15.71 -28.97
N GLY A 760 -8.55 -16.54 -29.99
CA GLY A 760 -7.53 -17.02 -30.93
C GLY A 760 -6.36 -17.67 -30.19
N LYS A 761 -5.13 -17.19 -30.45
CA LYS A 761 -3.93 -17.65 -29.73
C LYS A 761 -3.80 -17.05 -28.33
N GLY A 762 -4.60 -16.05 -27.98
CA GLY A 762 -4.59 -15.34 -26.70
C GLY A 762 -5.19 -16.12 -25.53
N LEU A 763 -5.58 -17.39 -25.72
CA LEU A 763 -6.03 -18.26 -24.64
C LEU A 763 -5.54 -19.69 -24.85
N GLU A 764 -4.69 -20.16 -23.95
CA GLU A 764 -4.18 -21.52 -23.89
C GLU A 764 -4.50 -22.13 -22.53
N LEU A 765 -5.04 -23.35 -22.56
CA LEU A 765 -5.42 -24.11 -21.39
C LEU A 765 -4.66 -25.43 -21.43
N SER A 766 -4.13 -25.89 -20.30
CA SER A 766 -3.55 -27.23 -20.16
C SER A 766 -4.02 -27.88 -18.87
N LEU A 767 -4.21 -29.20 -18.92
CA LEU A 767 -4.59 -30.01 -17.77
C LEU A 767 -3.40 -30.87 -17.38
N TRP A 768 -2.97 -30.77 -16.13
CA TRP A 768 -1.87 -31.55 -15.60
C TRP A 768 -2.36 -32.41 -14.43
N ILE A 769 -1.93 -33.67 -14.38
CA ILE A 769 -2.25 -34.57 -13.27
C ILE A 769 -0.95 -35.06 -12.63
N GLY A 770 -0.63 -34.53 -11.46
CA GLY A 770 0.51 -34.94 -10.64
C GLY A 770 0.07 -35.74 -9.42
N THR A 771 0.94 -35.72 -8.42
CA THR A 771 0.68 -36.27 -7.09
C THR A 771 0.93 -35.19 -6.04
N ASN A 772 0.20 -35.27 -4.93
CA ASN A 772 0.50 -34.54 -3.72
C ASN A 772 0.69 -35.53 -2.56
N LYS A 773 1.74 -35.32 -1.77
CA LYS A 773 2.05 -36.14 -0.60
C LYS A 773 2.14 -35.27 0.63
N LEU A 774 1.26 -35.55 1.60
CA LEU A 774 1.27 -34.89 2.89
C LEU A 774 2.40 -35.44 3.78
N PRO A 775 2.96 -34.62 4.68
CA PRO A 775 3.87 -35.07 5.73
C PRO A 775 3.13 -35.87 6.83
N ASP A 776 3.92 -36.59 7.65
CA ASP A 776 3.43 -37.40 8.79
C ASP A 776 2.82 -36.57 9.93
N ASP A 777 3.03 -35.26 9.93
CA ASP A 777 2.37 -34.30 10.81
C ASP A 777 2.29 -32.91 10.18
N ARG A 778 1.68 -31.95 10.88
CA ARG A 778 1.53 -30.58 10.36
C ARG A 778 2.83 -29.76 10.33
N THR A 779 3.95 -30.25 10.85
CA THR A 779 5.24 -29.51 10.85
C THR A 779 6.04 -29.76 9.57
N GLY A 780 5.73 -30.84 8.85
CA GLY A 780 6.44 -31.21 7.63
C GLY A 780 6.02 -30.43 6.38
N LYS A 781 6.69 -30.76 5.28
CA LYS A 781 6.48 -30.17 3.95
C LYS A 781 5.61 -31.07 3.09
N THR A 782 4.56 -30.49 2.51
CA THR A 782 3.80 -31.14 1.44
C THR A 782 4.56 -31.08 0.14
N VAL A 783 4.64 -32.21 -0.55
CA VAL A 783 5.34 -32.36 -1.82
C VAL A 783 4.31 -32.46 -2.94
N PHE A 784 4.51 -31.69 -4.00
CA PHE A 784 3.73 -31.75 -5.24
C PHE A 784 4.67 -32.13 -6.37
N GLU A 785 4.44 -33.23 -7.08
CA GLU A 785 5.41 -33.76 -8.05
C GLU A 785 4.77 -34.64 -9.13
N ASP A 786 5.62 -35.26 -9.96
CA ASP A 786 5.26 -36.24 -10.98
C ASP A 786 4.18 -35.80 -11.98
N TYR A 787 4.04 -34.50 -12.22
CA TYR A 787 3.03 -34.00 -13.15
C TYR A 787 3.26 -34.49 -14.58
N VAL A 788 2.16 -34.94 -15.19
CA VAL A 788 2.10 -35.27 -16.61
C VAL A 788 1.06 -34.39 -17.28
N ASP A 789 1.43 -33.85 -18.45
CA ASP A 789 0.51 -33.12 -19.32
C ASP A 789 -0.50 -34.10 -19.92
N VAL A 790 -1.77 -33.88 -19.65
CA VAL A 790 -2.86 -34.70 -20.16
C VAL A 790 -3.34 -34.07 -21.46
N LYS A 791 -3.22 -34.82 -22.56
CA LYS A 791 -3.80 -34.40 -23.84
C LYS A 791 -5.30 -34.21 -23.69
N TRP A 792 -5.74 -32.96 -23.81
CA TRP A 792 -7.10 -32.55 -23.56
C TRP A 792 -7.70 -31.80 -24.74
N ASP A 793 -8.90 -32.17 -25.16
CA ASP A 793 -9.66 -31.37 -26.12
C ASP A 793 -10.48 -30.32 -25.37
N TRP A 794 -9.89 -29.14 -25.20
CA TRP A 794 -10.57 -28.01 -24.56
C TRP A 794 -11.74 -27.47 -25.37
N LYS A 795 -11.87 -27.82 -26.66
CA LYS A 795 -13.03 -27.42 -27.46
C LYS A 795 -14.23 -28.30 -27.13
N GLU A 796 -14.02 -29.59 -26.92
CA GLU A 796 -15.08 -30.52 -26.51
C GLU A 796 -15.64 -30.16 -25.12
N ALA A 797 -14.79 -29.73 -24.20
CA ALA A 797 -15.18 -29.32 -22.85
C ALA A 797 -15.87 -27.93 -22.78
N GLU A 798 -16.05 -27.21 -23.89
CA GLU A 798 -16.55 -25.83 -23.89
C GLU A 798 -18.09 -25.70 -24.02
N LEU A 799 -18.76 -25.50 -22.88
CA LEU A 799 -19.80 -24.47 -22.66
C LEU A 799 -21.10 -24.35 -23.47
#